data_AF-A0A2H0CSW1-F1
#
_entry.id   AF-A0A2H0CSW1-F1
#
_cell.length_a   1.000
_cell.length_b   1.000
_cell.length_c   1.000
_cell.angle_alpha   90.00
_cell.angle_beta   90.00
_cell.angle_gamma   90.00
#
_symmetry.space_group_name_H-M   'P 1'
#
loop_
_entity.id
_entity.type
_entity.pdbx_description
1 polymer ?
#
loop_
_entity_poly.entity_id
_entity_poly.type
_entity_poly.pdbx_seq_one_letter_code
_entity_poly.pdbx_strand_id
1 'polypeptide(L)'
;MAKKIEHTRKKKLTKRGAHSQYLLRLLEAHPEVEKSLRRCFIQVYEKRVENLRKMCGQYRAFILKYTTPDNIETRFMNACDAYARKHLWKRNTDRVHTHYFLNGLFKKYPKVKQEVNAACKEPFADRTVMLSDIFNANKEYFRGSGVRPEQFANACVAYGRRAGWVEKGKPSKSSWIADESFEVQKLLKSKWKTEPSLEKIAQDLIDAGAKKRVITANDLINAGRTLFLTGRKKLFLQQRDVWNDVPGLSKRLTECFKSGVIAKRGIDAIAKELKQEFAEALKEKSHRLTIKDIKAELEALFWTKDRESSMKEAIRGDMTFDEWYKYHDIMPLSLAKEKWRWMTGATTSSPRAIGHISGFNRFKELFDLKSKEVRLFSFPEHSFASPFSIPVSDADNWSVSLPNAFHIGAVHSRNIEENPARLSLVDARRRGDAAVILSNMFHLDIAKKDAGGPLNVLRALVAGYNPNVDLLDEAYQEEAQAILEGKSDDLLYERTEEAFKNLLQGLRKVCVQPDGSPEYPGPVYVLLGWQEEALAAAIARWEMLYRTELLRLKLDSEIRVAKKAGNITQAEILQARRSRTVISNVRYQRRERFQQALVYIVKQIEATIPNAVVIGMGSACFKIGSATLEVKIPSHDRVTGSLLDDEVSGHTPKVLRRELADATVICHPFSLGYRSTNRERDSMGKRGRDARIIIAPVLINDEYVRARITNTVRKAHQLSRLVSNEQFCPGVVRLTCCSGMVNTDDLSIKTLLTHANIPHKEGAQLQTIPGGYGKSKYIYFYFDTDRHYGSRNREHIWIPEQESYGGVGEATIALLRRAGMCTPAAFPIHCATTNDDGVQGNHFQVQQQPHPQQVPYAFIEQYLSDAKKDMLNADTPEKRAKCFSDTRDFILRQFLLRGVDWTQDQVEEVFARHIEPNLDFYNCLISRALQSGLRFRGISELAGVPFDGRDIGACMIGTGNHFAKTVNKEMTEGVLYARSIRERLRALPKWRDKEEVLKKYIKAPLYSNQFIAWGIIETPGGCQFGIDFRSTPDAHGVNWNDPLLKVINNDYKKRGNYSRIFDGVEAVFKTFGDKHFHASASTARTIYHMTASSTTTDLFGELGFPPNNTGNSIVGLPADGFASGPVIRRVFCYRQVKELVEKPGANIDWEKFLPNPL
;
A
#
# COMPACT_ATOMS: atom_id res chain seq x y z
N MET A 1 19.14 -7.75 -37.78
CA MET A 1 18.91 -7.16 -36.44
C MET A 1 19.86 -7.72 -35.38
N ALA A 2 20.16 -9.02 -35.45
CA ALA A 2 21.39 -9.68 -34.98
C ALA A 2 22.66 -8.80 -35.03
N LYS A 3 22.97 -8.18 -36.20
CA LYS A 3 24.07 -7.19 -36.39
C LYS A 3 24.00 -5.89 -35.57
N LYS A 4 22.81 -5.51 -35.05
CA LYS A 4 22.58 -4.33 -34.17
C LYS A 4 22.51 -4.74 -32.67
N ILE A 5 22.14 -6.00 -32.43
CA ILE A 5 22.36 -6.86 -31.26
C ILE A 5 23.84 -6.91 -30.82
N GLU A 6 24.60 -7.55 -31.70
CA GLU A 6 25.84 -7.09 -32.33
C GLU A 6 26.87 -6.48 -31.40
N HIS A 7 26.91 -5.15 -31.37
CA HIS A 7 28.04 -4.47 -30.75
C HIS A 7 27.83 -4.11 -29.29
N THR A 8 26.62 -4.31 -28.74
CA THR A 8 26.36 -3.94 -27.33
C THR A 8 26.83 -5.00 -26.33
N ARG A 9 27.19 -6.23 -26.76
CA ARG A 9 27.44 -7.34 -25.82
C ARG A 9 28.87 -7.90 -25.75
N LYS A 10 29.83 -7.51 -26.58
CA LYS A 10 31.18 -8.12 -26.54
C LYS A 10 32.31 -7.12 -26.54
N LYS A 11 32.61 -6.63 -25.34
CA LYS A 11 33.94 -6.43 -24.74
C LYS A 11 33.89 -5.14 -23.93
N LYS A 12 33.80 -5.27 -22.61
CA LYS A 12 35.00 -5.38 -21.79
C LYS A 12 35.98 -4.28 -22.18
N LEU A 13 36.10 -3.33 -21.26
CA LEU A 13 37.37 -2.94 -20.68
C LEU A 13 38.44 -2.37 -21.64
N THR A 14 39.05 -1.31 -21.12
CA THR A 14 40.43 -0.89 -21.41
C THR A 14 40.67 -0.17 -22.74
N LYS A 15 40.72 1.17 -22.65
CA LYS A 15 41.95 2.00 -22.84
C LYS A 15 41.55 3.45 -23.16
N ARG A 16 41.10 4.20 -22.16
CA ARG A 16 40.74 5.63 -22.32
C ARG A 16 41.93 6.61 -22.35
N GLY A 17 43.15 6.10 -22.57
CA GLY A 17 44.34 6.92 -22.84
C GLY A 17 44.85 6.85 -24.28
N ALA A 18 44.44 5.86 -25.08
CA ALA A 18 44.98 5.64 -26.43
C ALA A 18 44.09 6.20 -27.57
N HIS A 19 42.79 6.40 -27.34
CA HIS A 19 41.86 6.89 -28.38
C HIS A 19 41.99 8.40 -28.68
N SER A 20 42.39 9.20 -27.70
CA SER A 20 42.55 10.65 -27.87
C SER A 20 43.71 11.01 -28.80
N GLN A 21 44.78 10.19 -28.80
CA GLN A 21 45.90 10.36 -29.73
C GLN A 21 45.62 9.77 -31.12
N TYR A 22 44.76 8.76 -31.22
CA TYR A 22 44.32 8.23 -32.53
C TYR A 22 43.38 9.21 -33.24
N LEU A 23 42.44 9.85 -32.51
CA LEU A 23 41.52 10.84 -33.09
C LEU A 23 42.23 12.09 -33.61
N LEU A 24 43.30 12.54 -32.94
CA LEU A 24 44.13 13.66 -33.40
C LEU A 24 44.87 13.30 -34.71
N ARG A 25 45.45 12.09 -34.79
CA ARG A 25 46.11 11.60 -36.02
C ARG A 25 45.13 11.33 -37.17
N LEU A 26 43.88 11.00 -36.87
CA LEU A 26 42.83 10.76 -37.89
C LEU A 26 42.26 12.07 -38.46
N LEU A 27 42.21 13.13 -37.63
CA LEU A 27 41.84 14.48 -38.06
C LEU A 27 42.98 15.14 -38.86
N GLU A 28 44.24 14.83 -38.56
CA GLU A 28 45.41 15.23 -39.36
C GLU A 28 45.48 14.48 -40.71
N ALA A 29 45.01 13.23 -40.80
CA ALA A 29 45.06 12.41 -42.02
C ALA A 29 43.87 12.61 -42.99
N HIS A 30 42.74 13.17 -42.53
CA HIS A 30 41.53 13.33 -43.35
C HIS A 30 40.87 14.72 -43.16
N PRO A 31 41.38 15.78 -43.82
CA PRO A 31 40.91 17.16 -43.67
C PRO A 31 39.42 17.37 -44.00
N GLU A 32 38.87 16.52 -44.87
CA GLU A 32 37.46 16.57 -45.30
C GLU A 32 36.47 16.18 -44.18
N VAL A 33 36.94 15.43 -43.18
CA VAL A 33 36.15 15.04 -42.00
C VAL A 33 36.08 16.19 -40.99
N GLU A 34 37.15 16.97 -40.84
CA GLU A 34 37.15 18.21 -40.04
C GLU A 34 36.19 19.25 -40.65
N LYS A 35 36.19 19.36 -41.99
CA LYS A 35 35.29 20.26 -42.75
C LYS A 35 33.81 19.89 -42.57
N SER A 36 33.50 18.59 -42.49
CA SER A 36 32.14 18.08 -42.26
C SER A 36 31.68 18.20 -40.80
N LEU A 37 32.59 18.01 -39.83
CA LEU A 37 32.31 18.21 -38.41
C LEU A 37 32.12 19.69 -38.07
N ARG A 38 32.90 20.61 -38.67
CA ARG A 38 32.68 22.05 -38.56
C ARG A 38 31.32 22.47 -39.12
N ARG A 39 30.87 21.90 -40.26
CA ARG A 39 29.51 22.14 -40.80
C ARG A 39 28.40 21.63 -39.88
N CYS A 40 28.57 20.44 -39.29
CA CYS A 40 27.59 19.91 -38.31
C CYS A 40 27.53 20.74 -37.03
N PHE A 41 28.66 21.23 -36.52
CA PHE A 41 28.69 22.07 -35.32
C PHE A 41 28.08 23.44 -35.57
N ILE A 42 28.32 24.04 -36.74
CA ILE A 42 27.71 25.31 -37.17
C ILE A 42 26.19 25.13 -37.33
N GLN A 43 25.71 24.05 -37.95
CA GLN A 43 24.26 23.79 -38.10
C GLN A 43 23.53 23.52 -36.77
N VAL A 44 24.19 22.86 -35.80
CA VAL A 44 23.61 22.63 -34.47
C VAL A 44 23.63 23.91 -33.61
N TYR A 45 24.64 24.77 -33.79
CA TYR A 45 24.75 26.05 -33.10
C TYR A 45 23.76 27.07 -33.66
N GLU A 46 23.59 27.15 -34.99
CA GLU A 46 22.62 28.02 -35.66
C GLU A 46 21.17 27.64 -35.30
N LYS A 47 20.85 26.35 -35.22
CA LYS A 47 19.52 25.87 -34.81
C LYS A 47 19.21 26.12 -33.32
N ARG A 48 20.23 26.19 -32.47
CA ARG A 48 20.09 26.58 -31.05
C ARG A 48 19.95 28.09 -30.88
N VAL A 49 20.67 28.89 -31.68
CA VAL A 49 20.55 30.35 -31.72
C VAL A 49 19.19 30.78 -32.28
N GLU A 50 18.63 30.06 -33.24
CA GLU A 50 17.30 30.34 -33.78
C GLU A 50 16.16 29.99 -32.80
N ASN A 51 16.30 28.90 -32.03
CA ASN A 51 15.36 28.57 -30.94
C ASN A 51 15.46 29.55 -29.76
N LEU A 52 16.66 30.06 -29.45
CA LEU A 52 16.86 31.14 -28.48
C LEU A 52 16.28 32.46 -28.99
N ARG A 53 16.41 32.80 -30.28
CA ARG A 53 15.76 33.97 -30.90
C ARG A 53 14.23 33.87 -30.90
N LYS A 54 13.65 32.67 -31.11
CA LYS A 54 12.20 32.43 -31.00
C LYS A 54 11.66 32.54 -29.57
N MET A 55 12.39 32.02 -28.57
CA MET A 55 12.03 32.21 -27.16
C MET A 55 12.16 33.68 -26.71
N CYS A 56 13.23 34.38 -27.12
CA CYS A 56 13.42 35.79 -26.80
C CYS A 56 12.39 36.70 -27.51
N GLY A 57 11.94 36.34 -28.72
CA GLY A 57 10.86 37.05 -29.43
C GLY A 57 9.50 36.94 -28.74
N GLN A 58 9.17 35.78 -28.16
CA GLN A 58 7.92 35.58 -27.41
C GLN A 58 7.95 36.28 -26.03
N TYR A 59 9.12 36.34 -25.38
CA TYR A 59 9.30 37.11 -24.14
C TYR A 59 9.29 38.64 -24.38
N ARG A 60 9.77 39.11 -25.53
CA ARG A 60 9.76 40.54 -25.91
C ARG A 60 8.34 41.07 -26.16
N ALA A 61 7.45 40.25 -26.73
CA ALA A 61 6.04 40.60 -26.93
C ALA A 61 5.22 40.67 -25.61
N PHE A 62 5.64 39.93 -24.59
CA PHE A 62 5.02 39.95 -23.26
C PHE A 62 5.45 41.18 -22.43
N ILE A 63 6.73 41.56 -22.50
CA ILE A 63 7.29 42.70 -21.77
C ILE A 63 6.86 44.05 -22.37
N LEU A 64 6.67 44.13 -23.70
CA LEU A 64 6.20 45.34 -24.40
C LEU A 64 4.72 45.67 -24.16
N LYS A 65 3.92 44.77 -23.57
CA LYS A 65 2.49 44.99 -23.34
C LYS A 65 2.15 45.58 -21.95
N TYR A 66 3.09 45.59 -20.99
CA TYR A 66 2.76 45.89 -19.59
C TYR A 66 3.78 46.68 -18.76
N THR A 67 4.73 47.43 -19.36
CA THR A 67 5.66 48.24 -18.55
C THR A 67 6.17 49.49 -19.28
N THR A 68 6.13 50.63 -18.59
CA THR A 68 6.60 51.96 -19.05
C THR A 68 8.14 52.09 -19.04
N PRO A 69 8.73 53.06 -19.78
CA PRO A 69 10.08 52.94 -20.36
C PRO A 69 11.30 53.18 -19.46
N ASP A 70 11.17 53.59 -18.20
CA ASP A 70 12.27 54.37 -17.59
C ASP A 70 13.30 53.59 -16.74
N ASN A 71 13.41 52.25 -16.78
CA ASN A 71 14.51 51.58 -16.02
C ASN A 71 14.86 50.12 -16.37
N ILE A 72 14.85 49.74 -17.65
CA ILE A 72 15.11 48.34 -18.06
C ILE A 72 16.61 47.96 -17.96
N GLU A 73 17.53 48.86 -18.31
CA GLU A 73 18.95 48.55 -18.38
C GLU A 73 19.61 48.45 -16.99
N THR A 74 19.22 49.34 -16.06
CA THR A 74 19.66 49.34 -14.66
C THR A 74 19.14 48.12 -13.89
N ARG A 75 17.90 47.67 -14.14
CA ARG A 75 17.32 46.50 -13.46
C ARG A 75 17.85 45.17 -13.99
N PHE A 76 18.17 45.09 -15.28
CA PHE A 76 18.79 43.90 -15.86
C PHE A 76 20.25 43.73 -15.40
N MET A 77 21.02 44.82 -15.37
CA MET A 77 22.39 44.78 -14.85
C MET A 77 22.44 44.49 -13.35
N ASN A 78 21.49 45.03 -12.54
CA ASN A 78 21.38 44.69 -11.13
C ASN A 78 20.92 43.23 -10.86
N ALA A 79 20.13 42.63 -11.76
CA ALA A 79 19.75 41.21 -11.67
C ALA A 79 20.91 40.28 -12.05
N CYS A 80 21.72 40.64 -13.04
CA CYS A 80 22.94 39.94 -13.41
C CYS A 80 24.01 40.06 -12.31
N ASP A 81 24.13 41.22 -11.66
CA ASP A 81 25.07 41.45 -10.55
C ASP A 81 24.59 40.75 -9.26
N ALA A 82 23.27 40.67 -9.02
CA ALA A 82 22.70 39.87 -7.93
C ALA A 82 22.84 38.35 -8.17
N TYR A 83 22.81 37.89 -9.42
CA TYR A 83 23.04 36.49 -9.78
C TYR A 83 24.54 36.12 -9.73
N ALA A 84 25.43 37.02 -10.14
CA ALA A 84 26.88 36.87 -10.03
C ALA A 84 27.36 36.88 -8.55
N ARG A 85 26.78 37.74 -7.71
CA ARG A 85 27.03 37.75 -6.25
C ARG A 85 26.48 36.52 -5.53
N LYS A 86 25.46 35.84 -6.09
CA LYS A 86 24.87 34.64 -5.47
C LYS A 86 25.56 33.32 -5.87
N HIS A 87 26.36 33.30 -6.94
CA HIS A 87 26.88 32.02 -7.47
C HIS A 87 28.37 31.92 -7.82
N LEU A 88 29.20 32.95 -7.60
CA LEU A 88 30.65 32.85 -7.82
C LEU A 88 31.51 33.55 -6.73
N TRP A 89 31.57 32.98 -5.53
CA TRP A 89 32.85 32.76 -4.82
C TRP A 89 32.73 31.70 -3.70
N LYS A 90 33.85 31.01 -3.52
CA LYS A 90 34.07 29.73 -2.82
C LYS A 90 34.18 29.86 -1.30
N ARG A 91 33.86 28.74 -0.62
CA ARG A 91 34.60 28.05 0.47
C ARG A 91 35.20 28.86 1.63
N ASN A 92 35.08 28.25 2.81
CA ASN A 92 35.81 28.48 4.07
C ASN A 92 35.15 29.42 5.08
N THR A 93 34.13 28.90 5.76
CA THR A 93 33.77 29.31 7.12
C THR A 93 33.60 28.06 7.99
N ASP A 94 34.73 27.40 8.29
CA ASP A 94 34.79 26.39 9.38
C ASP A 94 36.21 26.17 9.95
N ARG A 95 37.17 27.05 9.62
CA ARG A 95 38.55 26.96 10.14
C ARG A 95 38.92 28.03 11.17
N VAL A 96 38.15 29.13 11.24
CA VAL A 96 38.51 30.27 12.08
C VAL A 96 37.93 30.13 13.50
N HIS A 97 36.71 29.62 13.68
CA HIS A 97 36.16 29.40 15.03
C HIS A 97 36.86 28.28 15.81
N THR A 98 37.26 27.19 15.15
CA THR A 98 38.02 26.10 15.80
C THR A 98 39.45 26.53 16.16
N HIS A 99 40.05 27.45 15.40
CA HIS A 99 41.39 27.97 15.70
C HIS A 99 41.39 28.89 16.93
N TYR A 100 40.39 29.76 17.06
CA TYR A 100 40.21 30.59 18.27
C TYR A 100 39.77 29.77 19.48
N PHE A 101 38.91 28.76 19.29
CA PHE A 101 38.48 27.87 20.36
C PHE A 101 39.62 27.01 20.90
N LEU A 102 40.44 26.39 20.03
CA LEU A 102 41.58 25.56 20.45
C LEU A 102 42.72 26.39 21.04
N ASN A 103 43.00 27.59 20.51
CA ASN A 103 43.97 28.48 21.13
C ASN A 103 43.47 29.00 22.49
N GLY A 104 42.16 29.21 22.66
CA GLY A 104 41.55 29.51 23.95
C GLY A 104 41.65 28.33 24.93
N LEU A 105 41.40 27.10 24.47
CA LEU A 105 41.49 25.89 25.27
C LEU A 105 42.93 25.61 25.73
N PHE A 106 43.91 25.76 24.83
CA PHE A 106 45.33 25.55 25.12
C PHE A 106 45.99 26.71 25.88
N LYS A 107 45.43 27.94 25.80
CA LYS A 107 45.78 29.02 26.74
C LYS A 107 45.28 28.73 28.15
N LYS A 108 44.09 28.11 28.27
CA LYS A 108 43.46 27.81 29.56
C LYS A 108 44.03 26.56 30.23
N TYR A 109 44.57 25.61 29.47
CA TYR A 109 45.14 24.34 29.98
C TYR A 109 46.49 23.98 29.31
N PRO A 110 47.61 24.60 29.72
CA PRO A 110 48.91 24.42 29.09
C PRO A 110 49.50 23.00 29.20
N LYS A 111 49.17 22.26 30.28
CA LYS A 111 49.59 20.85 30.46
C LYS A 111 49.11 19.94 29.33
N VAL A 112 47.86 20.09 28.90
CA VAL A 112 47.28 19.34 27.79
C VAL A 112 48.03 19.61 26.48
N LYS A 113 48.49 20.84 26.27
CA LYS A 113 49.28 21.21 25.08
C LYS A 113 50.67 20.56 25.10
N GLN A 114 51.31 20.45 26.26
CA GLN A 114 52.62 19.79 26.41
C GLN A 114 52.51 18.27 26.16
N GLU A 115 51.51 17.60 26.74
CA GLU A 115 51.32 16.16 26.58
C GLU A 115 50.93 15.76 25.14
N VAL A 116 50.07 16.55 24.49
CA VAL A 116 49.72 16.35 23.07
C VAL A 116 50.93 16.56 22.15
N ASN A 117 51.81 17.51 22.46
CA ASN A 117 53.03 17.74 21.68
C ASN A 117 54.09 16.65 21.90
N ALA A 118 54.18 16.08 23.11
CA ALA A 118 55.03 14.92 23.38
C ALA A 118 54.55 13.67 22.61
N ALA A 119 53.24 13.40 22.61
CA ALA A 119 52.61 12.29 21.90
C ALA A 119 52.83 12.33 20.37
N CYS A 120 53.07 13.50 19.80
CA CYS A 120 53.33 13.66 18.36
C CYS A 120 54.70 13.14 17.89
N LYS A 121 55.63 12.81 18.81
CA LYS A 121 57.01 12.39 18.48
C LYS A 121 57.26 10.87 18.53
N GLU A 122 56.34 10.06 19.06
CA GLU A 122 56.49 8.59 19.27
C GLU A 122 56.03 7.74 18.06
N PRO A 123 56.42 6.47 17.89
CA PRO A 123 55.93 5.59 16.80
C PRO A 123 54.43 5.23 16.90
N PHE A 124 53.82 4.82 15.78
CA PHE A 124 52.35 4.75 15.62
C PHE A 124 51.63 3.71 16.50
N ALA A 125 52.30 2.64 16.94
CA ALA A 125 51.68 1.57 17.73
C ALA A 125 51.38 2.00 19.19
N ASP A 126 52.28 2.74 19.82
CA ASP A 126 52.13 3.19 21.21
C ASP A 126 51.17 4.38 21.39
N ARG A 127 50.89 5.12 20.31
CA ARG A 127 49.98 6.30 20.34
C ARG A 127 48.53 5.96 20.67
N THR A 128 48.08 4.73 20.44
CA THR A 128 46.68 4.33 20.66
C THR A 128 46.43 3.91 22.11
N VAL A 129 47.40 3.22 22.72
CA VAL A 129 47.42 2.89 24.16
C VAL A 129 47.48 4.18 24.97
N MET A 130 48.33 5.13 24.57
CA MET A 130 48.46 6.42 25.26
C MET A 130 47.20 7.32 25.14
N LEU A 131 46.43 7.27 24.04
CA LEU A 131 45.15 7.98 23.92
C LEU A 131 44.05 7.40 24.83
N SER A 132 44.05 6.07 25.00
CA SER A 132 43.22 5.38 26.00
C SER A 132 43.60 5.82 27.42
N ASP A 133 44.89 5.92 27.71
CA ASP A 133 45.39 6.32 29.03
C ASP A 133 45.16 7.81 29.31
N ILE A 134 45.27 8.69 28.31
CA ILE A 134 44.88 10.11 28.41
C ILE A 134 43.37 10.24 28.67
N PHE A 135 42.54 9.40 28.03
CA PHE A 135 41.10 9.39 28.24
C PHE A 135 40.72 8.86 29.63
N ASN A 136 41.43 7.84 30.12
CA ASN A 136 41.23 7.26 31.45
C ASN A 136 41.74 8.19 32.56
N ALA A 137 42.90 8.84 32.39
CA ALA A 137 43.49 9.78 33.35
C ALA A 137 42.66 11.06 33.51
N ASN A 138 41.91 11.47 32.48
CA ASN A 138 41.09 12.69 32.51
C ASN A 138 39.58 12.40 32.73
N LYS A 139 39.21 11.15 33.03
CA LYS A 139 37.82 10.67 33.15
C LYS A 139 37.02 11.37 34.25
N GLU A 140 37.67 11.75 35.36
CA GLU A 140 37.02 12.55 36.42
C GLU A 140 36.87 14.02 36.02
N TYR A 141 37.81 14.55 35.23
CA TYR A 141 37.78 15.93 34.74
C TYR A 141 36.64 16.18 33.73
N PHE A 142 36.26 15.17 32.95
CA PHE A 142 35.13 15.23 32.01
C PHE A 142 33.74 15.11 32.68
N ARG A 143 33.66 14.52 33.87
CA ARG A 143 32.39 14.47 34.64
C ARG A 143 31.96 15.85 35.15
N GLY A 144 32.90 16.75 35.41
CA GLY A 144 32.61 18.09 35.94
C GLY A 144 32.53 19.22 34.91
N SER A 145 33.04 19.04 33.68
CA SER A 145 33.28 20.15 32.74
C SER A 145 32.23 20.37 31.64
N GLY A 146 31.17 19.55 31.59
CA GLY A 146 30.04 19.72 30.65
C GLY A 146 30.37 19.51 29.17
N VAL A 147 31.60 19.11 28.84
CA VAL A 147 32.04 18.82 27.47
C VAL A 147 31.45 17.48 27.02
N ARG A 148 30.62 17.51 25.97
CA ARG A 148 30.01 16.27 25.43
C ARG A 148 31.11 15.42 24.76
N PRO A 149 31.16 14.09 24.98
CA PRO A 149 32.18 13.20 24.40
C PRO A 149 32.32 13.31 22.88
N GLU A 150 31.24 13.65 22.20
CA GLU A 150 31.19 13.87 20.75
C GLU A 150 32.00 15.12 20.32
N GLN A 151 32.07 16.15 21.17
CA GLN A 151 32.85 17.34 20.91
C GLN A 151 34.36 17.07 21.05
N PHE A 152 34.75 16.22 22.01
CA PHE A 152 36.13 15.78 22.19
C PHE A 152 36.57 14.86 21.04
N ALA A 153 35.75 13.87 20.69
CA ALA A 153 36.02 12.98 19.56
C ALA A 153 36.17 13.75 18.24
N ASN A 154 35.31 14.74 18.00
CA ASN A 154 35.41 15.62 16.82
C ASN A 154 36.67 16.49 16.84
N ALA A 155 37.14 16.94 18.01
CA ALA A 155 38.38 17.70 18.14
C ALA A 155 39.63 16.85 17.84
N CYS A 156 39.68 15.61 18.34
CA CYS A 156 40.75 14.66 18.04
C CYS A 156 40.80 14.31 16.54
N VAL A 157 39.65 14.09 15.90
CA VAL A 157 39.55 13.83 14.45
C VAL A 157 39.98 15.05 13.63
N ALA A 158 39.58 16.26 14.03
CA ALA A 158 39.98 17.49 13.34
C ALA A 158 41.49 17.76 13.46
N TYR A 159 42.09 17.44 14.61
CA TYR A 159 43.53 17.56 14.83
C TYR A 159 44.33 16.48 14.08
N GLY A 160 43.88 15.22 14.09
CA GLY A 160 44.48 14.14 13.31
C GLY A 160 44.50 14.41 11.79
N ARG A 161 43.44 15.04 11.25
CA ARG A 161 43.42 15.51 9.84
C ARG A 161 44.41 16.65 9.55
N ARG A 162 44.79 17.44 10.57
CA ARG A 162 45.78 18.52 10.45
C ARG A 162 47.21 17.99 10.57
N ALA A 163 47.43 17.01 11.44
CA ALA A 163 48.72 16.35 11.65
C ALA A 163 49.08 15.31 10.56
N GLY A 164 48.19 15.10 9.57
CA GLY A 164 48.41 14.16 8.47
C GLY A 164 48.10 12.69 8.82
N TRP A 165 47.50 12.43 9.98
CA TRP A 165 47.18 11.08 10.48
C TRP A 165 45.93 10.46 9.84
N VAL A 166 45.17 11.26 9.08
CA VAL A 166 43.98 10.82 8.35
C VAL A 166 44.09 11.33 6.92
N GLU A 167 44.07 10.42 5.95
CA GLU A 167 44.22 10.76 4.52
C GLU A 167 43.19 11.80 4.06
N LYS A 168 43.69 12.83 3.38
CA LYS A 168 42.86 13.90 2.82
C LYS A 168 42.17 13.43 1.55
N GLY A 169 40.86 13.22 1.66
CA GLY A 169 39.94 13.45 0.54
C GLY A 169 39.27 12.22 -0.06
N LYS A 170 38.39 11.55 0.71
CA LYS A 170 37.17 10.93 0.16
C LYS A 170 36.04 11.05 1.18
N PRO A 171 34.87 11.63 0.83
CA PRO A 171 33.65 11.39 1.57
C PRO A 171 33.20 9.96 1.29
N SER A 172 32.94 9.19 2.34
CA SER A 172 32.60 7.77 2.27
C SER A 172 31.33 7.54 1.45
N LYS A 173 31.47 6.86 0.31
CA LYS A 173 30.37 6.08 -0.29
C LYS A 173 30.14 4.87 0.61
N SER A 174 28.96 4.78 1.20
CA SER A 174 28.57 3.88 2.29
C SER A 174 28.23 2.45 1.88
N SER A 175 28.66 1.94 0.71
CA SER A 175 28.20 0.62 0.22
C SER A 175 29.25 -0.48 0.17
N TRP A 176 30.51 -0.23 0.53
CA TRP A 176 31.57 -1.26 0.48
C TRP A 176 32.23 -1.57 1.83
N ILE A 177 31.90 -0.85 2.91
CA ILE A 177 32.47 -1.05 4.26
C ILE A 177 31.46 -1.80 5.19
N ALA A 178 30.23 -2.01 4.74
CA ALA A 178 29.18 -2.62 5.56
C ALA A 178 29.45 -4.10 5.91
N ASP A 179 30.02 -4.87 4.97
CA ASP A 179 30.25 -6.32 5.17
C ASP A 179 31.45 -6.61 6.10
N GLU A 180 32.48 -5.78 6.08
CA GLU A 180 33.66 -5.97 6.95
C GLU A 180 33.42 -5.46 8.39
N SER A 181 32.60 -4.41 8.53
CA SER A 181 32.09 -3.95 9.83
C SER A 181 31.18 -4.99 10.49
N PHE A 182 30.46 -5.79 9.70
CA PHE A 182 29.55 -6.83 10.19
C PHE A 182 30.27 -7.98 10.89
N GLU A 183 31.39 -8.47 10.34
CA GLU A 183 32.16 -9.57 10.95
C GLU A 183 32.88 -9.13 12.23
N VAL A 184 33.38 -7.89 12.31
CA VAL A 184 33.91 -7.32 13.57
C VAL A 184 32.80 -7.17 14.61
N GLN A 185 31.61 -6.71 14.22
CA GLN A 185 30.44 -6.63 15.10
C GLN A 185 29.93 -8.01 15.55
N LYS A 186 30.05 -9.03 14.70
CA LYS A 186 29.66 -10.43 15.00
C LYS A 186 30.66 -11.09 15.95
N LEU A 187 31.97 -10.85 15.75
CA LEU A 187 33.03 -11.27 16.67
C LEU A 187 32.87 -10.57 18.04
N LEU A 188 32.60 -9.26 18.06
CA LEU A 188 32.27 -8.51 19.28
C LEU A 188 31.05 -9.11 19.99
N LYS A 189 29.98 -9.45 19.26
CA LYS A 189 28.78 -10.06 19.84
C LYS A 189 29.01 -11.48 20.35
N SER A 190 29.88 -12.28 19.72
CA SER A 190 30.17 -13.65 20.15
C SER A 190 31.11 -13.68 21.35
N LYS A 191 32.23 -12.95 21.30
CA LYS A 191 33.24 -12.88 22.37
C LYS A 191 32.71 -12.21 23.63
N TRP A 192 31.83 -11.20 23.51
CA TRP A 192 31.20 -10.54 24.67
C TRP A 192 30.27 -11.46 25.47
N LYS A 193 29.76 -12.56 24.87
CA LYS A 193 28.96 -13.55 25.60
C LYS A 193 29.80 -14.50 26.43
N THR A 194 31.08 -14.68 26.09
CA THR A 194 31.92 -15.75 26.63
C THR A 194 33.15 -15.27 27.40
N GLU A 195 33.63 -14.04 27.15
CA GLU A 195 34.90 -13.56 27.71
C GLU A 195 34.70 -12.45 28.77
N PRO A 196 35.21 -12.62 30.01
CA PRO A 196 34.92 -11.69 31.12
C PRO A 196 35.80 -10.43 31.16
N SER A 197 36.94 -10.39 30.45
CA SER A 197 37.87 -9.24 30.51
C SER A 197 37.82 -8.37 29.25
N LEU A 198 37.65 -7.06 29.44
CA LEU A 198 37.64 -6.04 28.38
C LEU A 198 38.99 -5.92 27.66
N GLU A 199 40.10 -6.11 28.38
CA GLU A 199 41.45 -6.07 27.84
C GLU A 199 41.68 -7.18 26.80
N LYS A 200 41.22 -8.41 27.07
CA LYS A 200 41.34 -9.53 26.13
C LYS A 200 40.46 -9.37 24.89
N ILE A 201 39.28 -8.75 25.01
CA ILE A 201 38.41 -8.43 23.86
C ILE A 201 39.05 -7.35 22.99
N ALA A 202 39.68 -6.35 23.60
CA ALA A 202 40.41 -5.32 22.88
C ALA A 202 41.65 -5.89 22.17
N GLN A 203 42.42 -6.76 22.84
CA GLN A 203 43.58 -7.42 22.26
C GLN A 203 43.20 -8.35 21.09
N ASP A 204 42.15 -9.16 21.24
CA ASP A 204 41.64 -10.03 20.16
C ASP A 204 41.16 -9.23 18.93
N LEU A 205 40.59 -8.04 19.14
CA LEU A 205 40.17 -7.14 18.05
C LEU A 205 41.36 -6.46 17.37
N ILE A 206 42.39 -6.12 18.14
CA ILE A 206 43.67 -5.61 17.64
C ILE A 206 44.37 -6.69 16.81
N ASP A 207 44.40 -7.94 17.27
CA ASP A 207 45.01 -9.07 16.59
C ASP A 207 44.24 -9.46 15.31
N ALA A 208 42.90 -9.35 15.34
CA ALA A 208 42.05 -9.52 14.16
C ALA A 208 42.24 -8.39 13.14
N GLY A 209 42.42 -7.15 13.61
CA GLY A 209 42.69 -5.96 12.79
C GLY A 209 44.11 -5.94 12.21
N ALA A 210 45.10 -6.49 12.92
CA ALA A 210 46.49 -6.61 12.45
C ALA A 210 46.61 -7.52 11.22
N LYS A 211 45.71 -8.50 11.06
CA LYS A 211 45.64 -9.37 9.87
C LYS A 211 44.94 -8.74 8.66
N LYS A 212 44.18 -7.66 8.83
CA LYS A 212 43.41 -7.00 7.76
C LYS A 212 43.62 -5.49 7.83
N ARG A 213 44.72 -5.03 7.20
CA ARG A 213 45.14 -3.63 7.16
C ARG A 213 43.94 -2.69 6.90
N VAL A 214 43.62 -1.87 7.91
CA VAL A 214 42.78 -0.64 7.95
C VAL A 214 41.55 -0.78 8.88
N ILE A 215 41.68 -0.30 10.12
CA ILE A 215 40.56 0.05 11.00
C ILE A 215 40.27 1.55 10.82
N THR A 216 39.02 1.92 10.51
CA THR A 216 38.67 3.35 10.35
C THR A 216 38.27 3.99 11.69
N ALA A 217 38.41 5.31 11.80
CA ALA A 217 37.97 6.06 12.97
C ALA A 217 36.47 5.87 13.28
N ASN A 218 35.64 5.61 12.26
CA ASN A 218 34.22 5.31 12.45
C ASN A 218 34.01 3.93 13.10
N ASP A 219 34.86 2.94 12.85
CA ASP A 219 34.73 1.62 13.44
C ASP A 219 35.02 1.64 14.94
N LEU A 220 36.04 2.40 15.35
CA LEU A 220 36.36 2.64 16.77
C LEU A 220 35.26 3.46 17.47
N ILE A 221 34.73 4.50 16.82
CA ILE A 221 33.62 5.31 17.36
C ILE A 221 32.34 4.48 17.51
N ASN A 222 32.04 3.62 16.53
CA ASN A 222 30.87 2.74 16.58
C ASN A 222 31.05 1.61 17.60
N ALA A 223 32.25 1.05 17.74
CA ALA A 223 32.57 0.09 18.80
C ALA A 223 32.42 0.72 20.19
N GLY A 224 32.94 1.93 20.40
CA GLY A 224 32.79 2.68 21.65
C GLY A 224 31.33 3.05 21.95
N ARG A 225 30.57 3.52 20.96
CA ARG A 225 29.12 3.77 21.09
C ARG A 225 28.34 2.49 21.38
N THR A 226 28.69 1.37 20.74
CA THR A 226 28.04 0.08 20.96
C THR A 226 28.36 -0.46 22.35
N LEU A 227 29.62 -0.42 22.80
CA LEU A 227 30.01 -0.79 24.16
C LEU A 227 29.28 0.05 25.22
N PHE A 228 29.17 1.35 25.00
CA PHE A 228 28.46 2.27 25.91
C PHE A 228 26.94 2.02 25.93
N LEU A 229 26.29 1.90 24.76
CA LEU A 229 24.85 1.67 24.66
C LEU A 229 24.44 0.27 25.13
N THR A 230 25.27 -0.75 24.88
CA THR A 230 24.98 -2.14 25.25
C THR A 230 25.29 -2.42 26.71
N GLY A 231 26.33 -1.77 27.28
CA GLY A 231 26.56 -1.75 28.73
C GLY A 231 25.39 -1.10 29.48
N ARG A 232 24.84 0.00 28.94
CA ARG A 232 23.63 0.64 29.48
C ARG A 232 22.40 -0.26 29.35
N LYS A 233 22.27 -1.01 28.25
CA LYS A 233 21.16 -1.96 28.02
C LYS A 233 21.23 -3.20 28.92
N LYS A 234 22.41 -3.73 29.26
CA LYS A 234 22.57 -4.87 30.19
C LYS A 234 22.27 -4.46 31.64
N LEU A 235 22.56 -3.21 32.01
CA LEU A 235 22.13 -2.57 33.26
C LEU A 235 20.62 -2.21 33.27
N PHE A 236 20.00 -1.97 32.11
CA PHE A 236 18.56 -1.67 32.00
C PHE A 236 17.66 -2.90 31.82
N LEU A 237 18.18 -4.00 31.27
CA LEU A 237 17.42 -5.24 31.00
C LEU A 237 17.39 -6.20 32.20
N GLN A 238 18.13 -5.92 33.27
CA GLN A 238 17.75 -6.37 34.61
C GLN A 238 16.73 -5.38 35.20
N GLN A 239 15.60 -5.18 34.52
CA GLN A 239 14.42 -4.63 35.19
C GLN A 239 13.92 -5.73 36.12
N ARG A 240 14.44 -5.70 37.34
CA ARG A 240 13.84 -6.33 38.51
C ARG A 240 12.36 -5.87 38.56
N ASP A 241 11.43 -6.78 38.74
CA ASP A 241 10.00 -6.46 38.78
C ASP A 241 9.62 -6.14 40.23
N VAL A 242 9.45 -4.85 40.54
CA VAL A 242 9.22 -4.38 41.91
C VAL A 242 8.01 -5.05 42.57
N TRP A 243 7.01 -5.47 41.78
CA TRP A 243 5.80 -6.11 42.28
C TRP A 243 6.01 -7.54 42.72
N ASN A 244 6.97 -8.24 42.10
CA ASN A 244 7.34 -9.61 42.42
C ASN A 244 8.52 -9.70 43.42
N ASP A 245 9.41 -8.71 43.40
CA ASP A 245 10.64 -8.71 44.20
C ASP A 245 10.45 -8.15 45.62
N VAL A 246 9.37 -7.39 45.87
CA VAL A 246 9.02 -6.83 47.18
C VAL A 246 7.85 -7.63 47.77
N PRO A 247 8.09 -8.52 48.74
CA PRO A 247 7.05 -9.36 49.31
C PRO A 247 5.89 -8.54 49.89
N GLY A 248 4.65 -8.89 49.53
CA GLY A 248 3.43 -8.27 50.06
C GLY A 248 2.98 -6.98 49.38
N LEU A 249 3.81 -6.34 48.53
CA LEU A 249 3.48 -5.07 47.87
C LEU A 249 2.27 -5.19 46.94
N SER A 250 2.25 -6.20 46.07
CA SER A 250 1.12 -6.47 45.15
C SER A 250 -0.18 -6.83 45.91
N LYS A 251 -0.05 -7.61 47.00
CA LYS A 251 -1.18 -7.98 47.86
C LYS A 251 -1.79 -6.75 48.53
N ARG A 252 -0.95 -5.87 49.10
CA ARG A 252 -1.40 -4.63 49.75
C ARG A 252 -2.09 -3.69 48.77
N LEU A 253 -1.54 -3.52 47.56
CA LEU A 253 -2.20 -2.73 46.52
C LEU A 253 -3.58 -3.30 46.15
N THR A 254 -3.69 -4.62 46.03
CA THR A 254 -4.95 -5.32 45.74
C THR A 254 -5.98 -5.15 46.86
N GLU A 255 -5.56 -5.16 48.13
CA GLU A 255 -6.43 -4.89 49.28
C GLU A 255 -6.94 -3.44 49.28
N CYS A 256 -6.06 -2.48 49.02
CA CYS A 256 -6.45 -1.07 48.85
C CYS A 256 -7.48 -0.89 47.72
N PHE A 257 -7.33 -1.64 46.63
CA PHE A 257 -8.29 -1.65 45.53
C PHE A 257 -9.64 -2.25 45.95
N LYS A 258 -9.67 -3.47 46.50
CA LYS A 258 -10.91 -4.17 46.90
C LYS A 258 -11.70 -3.43 47.98
N SER A 259 -11.02 -2.71 48.86
CA SER A 259 -11.64 -1.90 49.91
C SER A 259 -12.21 -0.56 49.42
N GLY A 260 -12.02 -0.20 48.13
CA GLY A 260 -12.47 1.07 47.55
C GLY A 260 -11.71 2.30 48.09
N VAL A 261 -10.65 2.10 48.87
CA VAL A 261 -9.89 3.19 49.50
C VAL A 261 -9.16 4.03 48.44
N ILE A 262 -8.76 3.42 47.32
CA ILE A 262 -8.12 4.13 46.21
C ILE A 262 -9.08 5.12 45.54
N ALA A 263 -10.36 4.76 45.35
CA ALA A 263 -11.36 5.67 44.80
C ALA A 263 -11.65 6.85 45.73
N LYS A 264 -11.64 6.62 47.05
CA LYS A 264 -11.91 7.65 48.07
C LYS A 264 -10.73 8.61 48.32
N ARG A 265 -9.49 8.09 48.37
CA ARG A 265 -8.30 8.86 48.78
C ARG A 265 -7.38 9.27 47.61
N GLY A 266 -7.56 8.67 46.43
CA GLY A 266 -6.76 8.94 45.24
C GLY A 266 -5.44 8.16 45.18
N ILE A 267 -4.91 8.01 43.96
CA ILE A 267 -3.72 7.20 43.66
C ILE A 267 -2.46 7.77 44.34
N ASP A 268 -2.32 9.10 44.39
CA ASP A 268 -1.13 9.75 44.94
C ASP A 268 -0.99 9.53 46.45
N ALA A 269 -2.11 9.54 47.18
CA ALA A 269 -2.13 9.27 48.62
C ALA A 269 -1.70 7.83 48.92
N ILE A 270 -2.21 6.87 48.15
CA ILE A 270 -1.86 5.44 48.27
C ILE A 270 -0.43 5.18 47.84
N ALA A 271 0.05 5.89 46.81
CA ALA A 271 1.44 5.81 46.40
C ALA A 271 2.41 6.31 47.48
N LYS A 272 2.03 7.35 48.22
CA LYS A 272 2.83 7.83 49.35
C LYS A 272 2.83 6.82 50.50
N GLU A 273 1.68 6.22 50.80
CA GLU A 273 1.52 5.21 51.85
C GLU A 273 2.34 3.95 51.54
N LEU A 274 2.23 3.39 50.34
CA LEU A 274 3.01 2.22 49.92
C LEU A 274 4.52 2.47 49.91
N LYS A 275 4.96 3.68 49.52
CA LYS A 275 6.38 4.05 49.58
C LYS A 275 6.91 4.12 51.01
N GLN A 276 6.06 4.53 51.96
CA GLN A 276 6.43 4.59 53.38
C GLN A 276 6.39 3.20 54.01
N GLU A 277 5.33 2.42 53.75
CA GLU A 277 5.10 1.07 54.28
C GLU A 277 6.20 0.09 53.83
N PHE A 278 6.64 0.18 52.57
CA PHE A 278 7.65 -0.72 51.99
C PHE A 278 9.04 -0.07 51.83
N ALA A 279 9.32 1.04 52.51
CA ALA A 279 10.55 1.82 52.32
C ALA A 279 11.84 0.98 52.49
N GLU A 280 11.91 0.17 53.54
CA GLU A 280 13.08 -0.68 53.83
C GLU A 280 13.23 -1.82 52.81
N ALA A 281 12.13 -2.49 52.44
CA ALA A 281 12.15 -3.56 51.44
C ALA A 281 12.51 -3.06 50.03
N LEU A 282 12.03 -1.86 49.66
CA LEU A 282 12.41 -1.19 48.41
C LEU A 282 13.91 -0.84 48.42
N LYS A 283 14.44 -0.35 49.54
CA LYS A 283 15.86 -0.01 49.71
C LYS A 283 16.75 -1.26 49.66
N GLU A 284 16.36 -2.35 50.32
CA GLU A 284 17.08 -3.63 50.36
C GLU A 284 17.19 -4.26 48.96
N LYS A 285 16.13 -4.18 48.15
CA LYS A 285 16.10 -4.70 46.77
C LYS A 285 16.60 -3.70 45.72
N SER A 286 17.08 -2.53 46.12
CA SER A 286 17.52 -1.44 45.23
C SER A 286 16.45 -1.00 44.22
N HIS A 287 15.19 -1.01 44.65
CA HIS A 287 14.01 -0.65 43.86
C HIS A 287 13.53 0.77 44.11
N ARG A 288 12.91 1.38 43.10
CA ARG A 288 12.19 2.66 43.25
C ARG A 288 10.76 2.49 42.78
N LEU A 289 9.81 2.62 43.70
CA LEU A 289 8.39 2.64 43.36
C LEU A 289 7.99 4.04 42.91
N THR A 290 7.61 4.21 41.65
CA THR A 290 7.09 5.47 41.11
C THR A 290 5.56 5.47 41.06
N ILE A 291 4.95 6.66 40.97
CA ILE A 291 3.49 6.77 40.76
C ILE A 291 3.08 6.12 39.44
N LYS A 292 3.96 6.18 38.43
CA LYS A 292 3.74 5.54 37.13
C LYS A 292 3.65 4.02 37.26
N ASP A 293 4.53 3.41 38.07
CA ASP A 293 4.51 1.96 38.30
C ASP A 293 3.20 1.54 38.99
N ILE A 294 2.77 2.31 40.00
CA ILE A 294 1.49 2.07 40.71
C ILE A 294 0.29 2.27 39.79
N LYS A 295 0.28 3.33 38.96
CA LYS A 295 -0.80 3.56 37.98
C LYS A 295 -0.88 2.40 36.99
N ALA A 296 0.24 1.90 36.49
CA ALA A 296 0.27 0.77 35.56
C ALA A 296 -0.25 -0.54 36.19
N GLU A 297 0.16 -0.84 37.43
CA GLU A 297 -0.31 -2.04 38.14
C GLU A 297 -1.79 -1.92 38.52
N LEU A 298 -2.22 -0.75 38.96
CA LEU A 298 -3.62 -0.47 39.22
C LEU A 298 -4.49 -0.56 37.97
N GLU A 299 -4.03 -0.03 36.83
CA GLU A 299 -4.73 -0.19 35.55
C GLU A 299 -4.93 -1.66 35.18
N ALA A 300 -3.94 -2.52 35.45
CA ALA A 300 -4.08 -3.96 35.24
C ALA A 300 -5.10 -4.61 36.20
N LEU A 301 -5.21 -4.13 37.44
CA LEU A 301 -6.22 -4.58 38.42
C LEU A 301 -7.62 -4.03 38.13
N PHE A 302 -7.71 -2.78 37.64
CA PHE A 302 -8.96 -2.10 37.30
C PHE A 302 -9.56 -2.66 36.02
N TRP A 303 -8.79 -2.76 34.94
CA TRP A 303 -9.27 -3.15 33.62
C TRP A 303 -9.13 -4.64 33.39
N THR A 304 -9.93 -5.44 34.11
CA THR A 304 -10.12 -6.84 33.75
C THR A 304 -10.87 -6.94 32.41
N LYS A 305 -10.69 -8.07 31.70
CA LYS A 305 -11.40 -8.33 30.44
C LYS A 305 -12.92 -8.16 30.60
N ASP A 306 -13.49 -8.64 31.71
CA ASP A 306 -14.92 -8.57 31.97
C ASP A 306 -15.41 -7.12 32.18
N ARG A 307 -14.66 -6.30 32.93
CA ARG A 307 -15.03 -4.88 33.13
C ARG A 307 -14.88 -4.07 31.86
N GLU A 308 -13.82 -4.34 31.09
CA GLU A 308 -13.65 -3.67 29.79
C GLU A 308 -14.78 -4.05 28.82
N SER A 309 -15.17 -5.34 28.77
CA SER A 309 -16.31 -5.80 27.99
C SER A 309 -17.62 -5.17 28.45
N SER A 310 -17.87 -5.10 29.77
CA SER A 310 -19.07 -4.46 30.33
C SER A 310 -19.14 -2.97 29.95
N MET A 311 -18.03 -2.23 30.01
CA MET A 311 -18.00 -0.83 29.55
C MET A 311 -18.30 -0.73 28.05
N LYS A 312 -17.72 -1.60 27.22
CA LYS A 312 -17.99 -1.62 25.76
C LYS A 312 -19.46 -1.94 25.47
N GLU A 313 -20.05 -2.89 26.19
CA GLU A 313 -21.48 -3.23 26.08
C GLU A 313 -22.37 -2.07 26.51
N ALA A 314 -22.05 -1.40 27.62
CA ALA A 314 -22.76 -0.20 28.07
C ALA A 314 -22.73 0.90 26.99
N ILE A 315 -21.55 1.16 26.40
CA ILE A 315 -21.40 2.14 25.32
C ILE A 315 -22.18 1.73 24.06
N ARG A 316 -22.14 0.45 23.67
CA ARG A 316 -22.90 -0.08 22.52
C ARG A 316 -24.41 -0.02 22.74
N GLY A 317 -24.85 -0.17 24.00
CA GLY A 317 -26.24 -0.11 24.44
C GLY A 317 -26.74 1.30 24.77
N ASP A 318 -25.98 2.34 24.40
CA ASP A 318 -26.34 3.76 24.62
C ASP A 318 -26.47 4.18 26.10
N MET A 319 -25.90 3.42 27.06
CA MET A 319 -25.86 3.77 28.48
C MET A 319 -24.89 4.94 28.75
N THR A 320 -25.24 5.81 29.70
CA THR A 320 -24.36 6.94 30.08
C THR A 320 -23.21 6.50 30.99
N PHE A 321 -22.14 7.29 31.04
CA PHE A 321 -21.01 7.03 31.95
C PHE A 321 -21.46 6.96 33.41
N ASP A 322 -22.34 7.88 33.84
CA ASP A 322 -22.77 7.96 35.23
C ASP A 322 -23.66 6.77 35.61
N GLU A 323 -24.49 6.26 34.71
CA GLU A 323 -25.26 5.03 34.92
C GLU A 323 -24.36 3.81 35.06
N TRP A 324 -23.34 3.69 34.19
CA TRP A 324 -22.39 2.59 34.25
C TRP A 324 -21.53 2.64 35.53
N TYR A 325 -21.06 3.83 35.89
CA TYR A 325 -20.17 4.03 37.04
C TYR A 325 -20.82 3.71 38.39
N LYS A 326 -22.17 3.80 38.50
CA LYS A 326 -22.93 3.37 39.70
C LYS A 326 -22.64 1.93 40.12
N TYR A 327 -22.30 1.05 39.18
CA TYR A 327 -22.00 -0.37 39.44
C TYR A 327 -20.50 -0.65 39.60
N HIS A 328 -19.64 0.37 39.45
CA HIS A 328 -18.19 0.25 39.46
C HIS A 328 -17.49 1.39 40.23
N ASP A 329 -18.13 1.86 41.30
CA ASP A 329 -17.72 2.99 42.15
C ASP A 329 -16.38 2.78 42.88
N ILE A 330 -15.93 1.52 43.00
CA ILE A 330 -14.61 1.16 43.55
C ILE A 330 -13.43 1.65 42.70
N MET A 331 -13.67 2.11 41.46
CA MET A 331 -12.62 2.65 40.58
C MET A 331 -12.48 4.17 40.74
N PRO A 332 -11.27 4.73 40.70
CA PRO A 332 -11.08 6.17 40.64
C PRO A 332 -11.82 6.78 39.45
N LEU A 333 -12.68 7.77 39.74
CA LEU A 333 -13.51 8.45 38.75
C LEU A 333 -12.68 8.99 37.58
N SER A 334 -11.50 9.54 37.85
CA SER A 334 -10.60 10.09 36.83
C SER A 334 -10.12 9.04 35.82
N LEU A 335 -9.76 7.84 36.28
CA LEU A 335 -9.33 6.74 35.41
C LEU A 335 -10.50 6.14 34.62
N ALA A 336 -11.65 5.97 35.28
CA ALA A 336 -12.85 5.47 34.62
C ALA A 336 -13.31 6.43 33.51
N LYS A 337 -13.32 7.75 33.78
CA LYS A 337 -13.61 8.78 32.77
C LYS A 337 -12.57 8.81 31.66
N GLU A 338 -11.28 8.64 31.98
CA GLU A 338 -10.20 8.56 30.98
C GLU A 338 -10.44 7.38 30.02
N LYS A 339 -10.67 6.17 30.54
CA LYS A 339 -10.94 4.98 29.70
C LYS A 339 -12.24 5.11 28.91
N TRP A 340 -13.31 5.61 29.52
CA TRP A 340 -14.56 5.89 28.81
C TRP A 340 -14.32 6.82 27.63
N ARG A 341 -13.57 7.92 27.84
CA ARG A 341 -13.20 8.86 26.78
C ARG A 341 -12.36 8.20 25.68
N TRP A 342 -11.50 7.25 26.02
CA TRP A 342 -10.78 6.45 25.02
C TRP A 342 -11.71 5.56 24.18
N MET A 343 -12.74 4.99 24.79
CA MET A 343 -13.74 4.17 24.09
C MET A 343 -14.78 4.97 23.32
N THR A 344 -15.10 6.20 23.71
CA THR A 344 -16.08 7.05 23.00
C THR A 344 -15.45 8.10 22.07
N GLY A 345 -14.12 8.26 22.15
CA GLY A 345 -13.35 9.28 21.45
C GLY A 345 -13.44 10.67 22.11
N ALA A 346 -12.53 11.57 21.71
CA ALA A 346 -12.55 12.95 22.19
C ALA A 346 -13.43 13.85 21.31
N THR A 347 -14.42 14.49 21.91
CA THR A 347 -15.03 15.72 21.38
C THR A 347 -14.12 16.91 21.68
N THR A 348 -14.21 17.98 20.88
CA THR A 348 -13.70 19.30 21.27
C THR A 348 -14.37 19.72 22.58
N SER A 349 -13.58 20.14 23.57
CA SER A 349 -14.00 20.27 24.97
C SER A 349 -15.08 21.32 25.25
N SER A 350 -15.44 22.17 24.28
CA SER A 350 -16.66 22.98 24.29
C SER A 350 -16.89 23.46 22.85
N PRO A 351 -17.79 22.83 22.07
CA PRO A 351 -18.22 23.41 20.81
C PRO A 351 -18.80 24.80 21.10
N ARG A 352 -18.46 25.81 20.30
CA ARG A 352 -19.19 27.08 20.38
C ARG A 352 -20.47 26.93 19.59
N ALA A 353 -21.58 27.40 20.18
CA ALA A 353 -22.86 27.53 19.51
C ALA A 353 -22.69 28.25 18.17
N ILE A 354 -23.34 27.72 17.14
CA ILE A 354 -23.29 28.32 15.82
C ILE A 354 -24.24 29.51 15.81
N GLY A 355 -23.68 30.72 15.84
CA GLY A 355 -24.49 31.93 15.95
C GLY A 355 -25.57 32.05 14.86
N HIS A 356 -26.73 32.58 15.24
CA HIS A 356 -27.82 32.85 14.32
C HIS A 356 -27.40 33.71 13.13
N ILE A 357 -27.90 33.39 11.95
CA ILE A 357 -27.91 34.31 10.80
C ILE A 357 -29.25 34.25 10.08
N SER A 358 -29.78 35.41 9.71
CA SER A 358 -31.05 35.49 9.00
C SER A 358 -30.96 34.80 7.64
N GLY A 359 -31.94 33.96 7.33
CA GLY A 359 -32.06 33.24 6.07
C GLY A 359 -31.87 31.72 6.19
N PHE A 360 -32.59 30.97 5.36
CA PHE A 360 -32.68 29.51 5.46
C PHE A 360 -31.36 28.79 5.15
N ASN A 361 -30.88 27.92 6.05
CA ASN A 361 -29.68 27.06 5.90
C ASN A 361 -28.44 27.77 5.33
N ARG A 362 -28.22 29.01 5.77
CA ARG A 362 -27.00 29.77 5.45
C ARG A 362 -25.88 29.38 6.40
N PHE A 363 -24.63 29.56 5.95
CA PHE A 363 -23.44 29.29 6.75
C PHE A 363 -22.74 30.60 7.09
N LYS A 364 -22.55 30.88 8.37
CA LYS A 364 -22.00 32.17 8.84
C LYS A 364 -20.55 32.37 8.39
N GLU A 365 -19.74 31.33 8.52
CA GLU A 365 -18.29 31.40 8.22
C GLU A 365 -17.99 31.56 6.71
N LEU A 366 -18.98 31.34 5.82
CA LEU A 366 -18.81 31.63 4.39
C LEU A 366 -18.62 33.12 4.10
N PHE A 367 -19.16 34.00 4.95
CA PHE A 367 -19.04 35.46 4.77
C PHE A 367 -17.68 36.00 5.16
N ASP A 368 -16.95 35.26 5.99
CA ASP A 368 -15.61 35.62 6.45
C ASP A 368 -14.51 35.19 5.47
N LEU A 369 -14.85 34.37 4.46
CA LEU A 369 -13.92 34.00 3.39
C LEU A 369 -13.57 35.23 2.55
N LYS A 370 -12.30 35.64 2.61
CA LYS A 370 -11.79 36.75 1.82
C LYS A 370 -11.96 36.43 0.33
N SER A 371 -12.49 37.37 -0.44
CA SER A 371 -12.71 37.23 -1.89
C SER A 371 -11.45 36.81 -2.66
N LYS A 372 -10.28 37.23 -2.19
CA LYS A 372 -8.96 36.84 -2.72
C LYS A 372 -8.68 35.34 -2.53
N GLU A 373 -9.04 34.75 -1.39
CA GLU A 373 -8.80 33.32 -1.10
C GLU A 373 -9.64 32.44 -2.02
N VAL A 374 -10.91 32.80 -2.20
CA VAL A 374 -11.83 32.08 -3.09
C VAL A 374 -11.35 32.14 -4.54
N ARG A 375 -10.90 33.31 -5.00
CA ARG A 375 -10.42 33.51 -6.38
C ARG A 375 -9.11 32.79 -6.67
N LEU A 376 -8.25 32.63 -5.66
CA LEU A 376 -6.95 31.97 -5.78
C LEU A 376 -7.02 30.46 -5.52
N PHE A 377 -8.13 29.94 -5.02
CA PHE A 377 -8.26 28.52 -4.75
C PHE A 377 -8.30 27.70 -6.05
N SER A 378 -7.41 26.71 -6.11
CA SER A 378 -7.43 25.65 -7.09
C SER A 378 -6.95 24.39 -6.41
N PHE A 379 -7.56 23.25 -6.76
CA PHE A 379 -6.98 21.96 -6.40
C PHE A 379 -5.55 21.85 -6.96
N PRO A 380 -4.65 21.12 -6.28
CA PRO A 380 -3.35 20.74 -6.84
C PRO A 380 -3.51 20.06 -8.21
N GLU A 381 -2.50 20.12 -9.07
CA GLU A 381 -2.54 19.40 -10.35
C GLU A 381 -2.51 17.88 -10.10
N HIS A 382 -3.48 17.17 -10.67
CA HIS A 382 -3.71 15.74 -10.43
C HIS A 382 -4.22 15.01 -11.69
N SER A 383 -3.91 15.56 -12.87
CA SER A 383 -4.30 14.95 -14.15
C SER A 383 -3.42 13.74 -14.46
N PHE A 384 -3.82 12.92 -15.42
CA PHE A 384 -2.95 11.81 -15.86
C PHE A 384 -1.61 12.34 -16.45
N ALA A 385 -1.65 13.46 -17.17
CA ALA A 385 -0.46 14.07 -17.77
C ALA A 385 0.48 14.68 -16.70
N SER A 386 -0.10 15.17 -15.62
CA SER A 386 0.61 15.77 -14.48
C SER A 386 0.05 15.21 -13.17
N PRO A 387 0.41 13.96 -12.81
CA PRO A 387 -0.14 13.28 -11.66
C PRO A 387 0.40 13.86 -10.35
N PHE A 388 -0.43 13.86 -9.31
CA PHE A 388 -0.05 14.32 -7.98
C PHE A 388 0.98 13.37 -7.36
N SER A 389 2.16 13.86 -7.00
CA SER A 389 3.25 12.99 -6.54
C SER A 389 3.16 12.73 -5.04
N ILE A 390 3.08 11.45 -4.66
CA ILE A 390 3.21 11.00 -3.27
C ILE A 390 4.67 10.60 -3.03
N PRO A 391 5.38 11.27 -2.11
CA PRO A 391 6.77 10.94 -1.82
C PRO A 391 6.84 9.57 -1.12
N VAL A 392 7.71 8.70 -1.63
CA VAL A 392 8.01 7.40 -1.03
C VAL A 392 9.53 7.25 -0.86
N SER A 393 9.96 6.54 0.19
CA SER A 393 11.37 6.31 0.46
C SER A 393 12.03 5.37 -0.54
N ASP A 394 11.26 4.43 -1.07
CA ASP A 394 11.68 3.46 -2.09
C ASP A 394 10.65 3.46 -3.22
N ALA A 395 11.11 3.72 -4.45
CA ALA A 395 10.24 3.86 -5.61
C ALA A 395 9.62 2.53 -6.07
N ASP A 396 10.26 1.41 -5.72
CA ASP A 396 9.86 0.06 -6.14
C ASP A 396 9.29 -0.77 -4.99
N ASN A 397 9.37 -0.27 -3.74
CA ASN A 397 8.80 -0.91 -2.56
C ASN A 397 8.05 0.10 -1.68
N TRP A 398 6.73 0.11 -1.75
CA TRP A 398 5.89 1.03 -0.98
C TRP A 398 4.52 0.43 -0.68
N SER A 399 3.80 1.03 0.27
CA SER A 399 2.40 0.68 0.58
C SER A 399 1.58 1.93 0.82
N VAL A 400 0.31 1.91 0.40
CA VAL A 400 -0.66 3.00 0.59
C VAL A 400 -2.02 2.38 0.90
N SER A 401 -2.70 2.91 1.91
CA SER A 401 -4.06 2.48 2.28
C SER A 401 -5.10 3.35 1.57
N LEU A 402 -6.18 2.73 1.08
CA LEU A 402 -7.32 3.43 0.47
C LEU A 402 -8.63 3.11 1.21
N PRO A 403 -8.85 3.70 2.40
CA PRO A 403 -10.16 3.65 3.06
C PRO A 403 -11.22 4.37 2.24
N ASN A 404 -12.30 3.67 1.90
CA ASN A 404 -13.43 4.21 1.12
C ASN A 404 -14.71 4.21 1.97
N ALA A 405 -15.50 5.27 1.84
CA ALA A 405 -16.87 5.29 2.32
C ALA A 405 -17.00 5.11 3.85
N PHE A 406 -16.49 6.08 4.63
CA PHE A 406 -16.61 6.09 6.09
C PHE A 406 -18.06 6.21 6.56
N HIS A 407 -18.90 6.90 5.77
CA HIS A 407 -20.30 7.20 6.09
C HIS A 407 -20.48 7.85 7.47
N ILE A 408 -19.63 8.81 7.82
CA ILE A 408 -19.79 9.61 9.05
C ILE A 408 -21.15 10.32 8.98
N GLY A 409 -22.06 9.96 9.88
CA GLY A 409 -23.46 10.41 9.88
C GLY A 409 -24.49 9.28 9.75
N ALA A 410 -24.07 8.09 9.31
CA ALA A 410 -24.91 6.89 9.32
C ALA A 410 -24.94 6.23 10.72
N VAL A 411 -25.88 5.31 10.92
CA VAL A 411 -25.95 4.43 12.10
C VAL A 411 -24.60 3.75 12.36
N HIS A 412 -24.06 3.92 13.56
CA HIS A 412 -22.75 3.38 13.97
C HIS A 412 -22.74 3.05 15.47
N SER A 413 -21.76 2.23 15.89
CA SER A 413 -21.51 1.99 17.31
C SER A 413 -20.80 3.18 17.93
N ARG A 414 -21.24 3.63 19.12
CA ARG A 414 -20.55 4.69 19.88
C ARG A 414 -19.16 4.28 20.38
N ASN A 415 -18.85 2.98 20.36
CA ASN A 415 -17.52 2.49 20.70
C ASN A 415 -16.55 2.77 19.54
N ILE A 416 -15.74 3.82 19.69
CA ILE A 416 -14.77 4.23 18.68
C ILE A 416 -13.60 3.26 18.55
N GLU A 417 -13.27 2.48 19.59
CA GLU A 417 -12.22 1.44 19.50
C GLU A 417 -12.56 0.35 18.50
N GLU A 418 -13.83 0.17 18.18
CA GLU A 418 -14.30 -0.83 17.21
C GLU A 418 -14.75 -0.18 15.90
N ASN A 419 -14.61 1.13 15.76
CA ASN A 419 -15.01 1.86 14.57
C ASN A 419 -14.09 1.51 13.39
N PRO A 420 -14.62 0.95 12.28
CA PRO A 420 -13.82 0.55 11.12
C PRO A 420 -12.96 1.65 10.53
N ALA A 421 -13.46 2.89 10.47
CA ALA A 421 -12.72 4.02 9.93
C ALA A 421 -11.48 4.32 10.78
N ARG A 422 -11.62 4.37 12.10
CA ARG A 422 -10.50 4.57 13.02
C ARG A 422 -9.51 3.41 12.93
N LEU A 423 -10.00 2.18 12.96
CA LEU A 423 -9.16 0.99 12.89
C LEU A 423 -8.33 0.92 11.60
N SER A 424 -8.86 1.39 10.48
CA SER A 424 -8.11 1.45 9.22
C SER A 424 -6.92 2.41 9.28
N LEU A 425 -7.04 3.54 9.99
CA LEU A 425 -5.97 4.50 10.22
C LEU A 425 -4.91 3.94 11.18
N VAL A 426 -5.37 3.24 12.22
CA VAL A 426 -4.51 2.54 13.18
C VAL A 426 -3.68 1.45 12.47
N ASP A 427 -4.31 0.65 11.59
CA ASP A 427 -3.58 -0.34 10.80
C ASP A 427 -2.57 0.32 9.86
N ALA A 428 -2.95 1.38 9.14
CA ALA A 428 -2.04 2.12 8.27
C ALA A 428 -0.81 2.66 9.01
N ARG A 429 -1.00 3.19 10.23
CA ARG A 429 0.10 3.65 11.11
C ARG A 429 1.03 2.49 11.46
N ARG A 430 0.48 1.35 11.86
CA ARG A 430 1.26 0.19 12.32
C ARG A 430 2.07 -0.46 11.22
N ARG A 431 1.57 -0.40 9.98
CA ARG A 431 2.24 -0.97 8.81
C ARG A 431 3.27 -0.02 8.19
N GLY A 432 3.25 1.24 8.59
CA GLY A 432 4.13 2.25 8.02
C GLY A 432 3.77 2.56 6.57
N ASP A 433 2.47 2.56 6.24
CA ASP A 433 2.00 2.97 4.92
C ASP A 433 2.53 4.39 4.62
N ALA A 434 2.91 4.66 3.37
CA ALA A 434 3.50 5.93 2.96
C ALA A 434 2.48 7.08 2.94
N ALA A 435 1.22 6.75 2.71
CA ALA A 435 0.09 7.68 2.75
C ALA A 435 -1.23 6.93 2.97
N VAL A 436 -2.25 7.69 3.34
CA VAL A 436 -3.66 7.27 3.34
C VAL A 436 -4.43 8.13 2.34
N ILE A 437 -5.20 7.50 1.44
CA ILE A 437 -6.08 8.20 0.49
C ILE A 437 -7.54 7.97 0.88
N LEU A 438 -8.23 9.02 1.33
CA LEU A 438 -9.62 9.00 1.78
C LEU A 438 -10.59 9.43 0.69
N SER A 439 -11.76 8.80 0.66
CA SER A 439 -12.86 9.13 -0.26
C SER A 439 -14.23 8.82 0.35
N ASN A 440 -15.26 9.59 -0.04
CA ASN A 440 -16.65 9.44 0.42
C ASN A 440 -16.78 9.43 1.95
N MET A 441 -16.47 10.53 2.63
CA MET A 441 -16.37 10.51 4.10
C MET A 441 -17.73 10.63 4.79
N PHE A 442 -18.62 11.46 4.26
CA PHE A 442 -19.87 11.81 4.95
C PHE A 442 -21.08 10.99 4.50
N HIS A 443 -22.04 10.88 5.41
CA HIS A 443 -23.42 10.48 5.16
C HIS A 443 -24.38 11.56 5.71
N LEU A 444 -24.83 12.48 4.84
CA LEU A 444 -25.75 13.57 5.18
C LEU A 444 -26.91 13.66 4.19
N ASP A 445 -28.15 13.76 4.68
CA ASP A 445 -29.30 14.05 3.83
C ASP A 445 -29.47 15.57 3.66
N ILE A 446 -29.35 16.03 2.41
CA ILE A 446 -29.34 17.45 2.04
C ILE A 446 -30.54 17.78 1.13
N ALA A 447 -31.42 16.80 0.86
CA ALA A 447 -32.53 16.95 -0.06
C ALA A 447 -33.76 17.61 0.60
N LYS A 448 -34.00 18.89 0.29
CA LYS A 448 -35.16 19.66 0.78
C LYS A 448 -36.51 19.26 0.16
N LYS A 449 -36.56 18.58 -0.99
CA LYS A 449 -37.82 18.40 -1.74
C LYS A 449 -38.87 17.55 -1.00
N ASP A 450 -38.44 16.75 -0.01
CA ASP A 450 -39.28 15.80 0.69
C ASP A 450 -39.22 15.97 2.23
N ALA A 451 -39.00 17.18 2.76
CA ALA A 451 -38.89 17.40 4.22
C ALA A 451 -40.06 16.80 5.05
N GLY A 452 -41.25 16.63 4.44
CA GLY A 452 -42.38 15.87 4.99
C GLY A 452 -42.82 14.67 4.15
N GLY A 453 -42.00 14.23 3.19
CA GLY A 453 -42.26 13.08 2.34
C GLY A 453 -41.88 11.76 3.02
N PRO A 454 -42.54 10.64 2.67
CA PRO A 454 -42.31 9.34 3.31
C PRO A 454 -40.87 8.85 3.19
N LEU A 455 -40.14 9.25 2.14
CA LEU A 455 -38.73 8.89 1.96
C LEU A 455 -37.81 9.51 3.00
N ASN A 456 -38.12 10.70 3.52
CA ASN A 456 -37.28 11.34 4.55
C ASN A 456 -37.39 10.61 5.90
N VAL A 457 -38.58 10.13 6.25
CA VAL A 457 -38.76 9.25 7.42
C VAL A 457 -37.90 7.99 7.29
N LEU A 458 -37.91 7.36 6.10
CA LEU A 458 -37.10 6.16 5.84
C LEU A 458 -35.59 6.43 5.84
N ARG A 459 -35.16 7.66 5.50
CA ARG A 459 -33.76 8.07 5.57
C ARG A 459 -33.33 8.42 6.99
N ALA A 460 -34.21 9.00 7.80
CA ALA A 460 -33.95 9.24 9.22
C ALA A 460 -33.65 7.94 9.98
N LEU A 461 -34.28 6.82 9.58
CA LEU A 461 -34.02 5.49 10.17
C LEU A 461 -32.61 4.94 9.92
N VAL A 462 -31.86 5.50 8.96
CA VAL A 462 -30.46 5.13 8.70
C VAL A 462 -29.46 6.22 9.12
N ALA A 463 -29.96 7.39 9.54
CA ALA A 463 -29.16 8.42 10.15
C ALA A 463 -28.74 7.96 11.55
N GLY A 464 -27.51 8.25 11.93
CA GLY A 464 -26.94 7.80 13.19
C GLY A 464 -26.13 8.85 13.93
N TYR A 465 -26.13 10.09 13.46
CA TYR A 465 -25.57 11.18 14.24
C TYR A 465 -26.62 11.67 15.24
N ASN A 466 -26.21 11.78 16.50
CA ASN A 466 -27.02 12.45 17.51
C ASN A 466 -26.76 13.94 17.41
N PRO A 467 -27.81 14.78 17.35
CA PRO A 467 -27.69 16.23 17.43
C PRO A 467 -26.86 16.62 18.66
N ASN A 468 -25.89 17.51 18.46
CA ASN A 468 -25.11 18.06 19.57
C ASN A 468 -25.72 19.39 19.97
N VAL A 469 -26.40 19.43 21.12
CA VAL A 469 -27.11 20.62 21.61
C VAL A 469 -26.17 21.82 21.74
N ASP A 470 -24.92 21.60 22.15
CA ASP A 470 -23.92 22.67 22.29
C ASP A 470 -23.58 23.38 20.96
N LEU A 471 -23.83 22.73 19.82
CA LEU A 471 -23.65 23.33 18.49
C LEU A 471 -24.85 24.15 18.03
N LEU A 472 -26.03 23.91 18.60
CA LEU A 472 -27.26 24.61 18.23
C LEU A 472 -27.20 26.07 18.68
N ASP A 473 -28.04 26.90 18.06
CA ASP A 473 -28.24 28.29 18.46
C ASP A 473 -28.55 28.39 19.97
N GLU A 474 -27.86 29.25 20.71
CA GLU A 474 -27.98 29.38 22.18
C GLU A 474 -29.44 29.59 22.60
N ALA A 475 -30.22 30.31 21.79
CA ALA A 475 -31.64 30.56 22.07
C ALA A 475 -32.54 29.32 21.90
N TYR A 476 -32.07 28.27 21.23
CA TYR A 476 -32.80 27.02 20.96
C TYR A 476 -32.30 25.83 21.78
N GLN A 477 -31.17 25.95 22.50
CA GLN A 477 -30.56 24.83 23.21
C GLN A 477 -31.46 24.23 24.31
N GLU A 478 -32.16 25.08 25.06
CA GLU A 478 -33.05 24.61 26.13
C GLU A 478 -34.25 23.82 25.57
N GLU A 479 -34.86 24.32 24.49
CA GLU A 479 -35.96 23.65 23.79
C GLU A 479 -35.49 22.32 23.17
N ALA A 480 -34.34 22.34 22.49
CA ALA A 480 -33.73 21.15 21.91
C ALA A 480 -33.41 20.07 22.96
N GLN A 481 -32.90 20.48 24.13
CA GLN A 481 -32.62 19.58 25.25
C GLN A 481 -33.92 18.96 25.79
N ALA A 482 -34.98 19.76 25.94
CA ALA A 482 -36.29 19.28 26.39
C ALA A 482 -36.89 18.25 25.41
N ILE A 483 -36.77 18.46 24.09
CA ILE A 483 -37.20 17.51 23.06
C ILE A 483 -36.40 16.20 23.15
N LEU A 484 -35.06 16.28 23.24
CA LEU A 484 -34.20 15.10 23.30
C LEU A 484 -34.38 14.27 24.58
N GLU A 485 -34.76 14.92 25.69
CA GLU A 485 -35.11 14.26 26.96
C GLU A 485 -36.54 13.69 26.99
N GLY A 486 -37.31 13.85 25.92
CA GLY A 486 -38.71 13.41 25.85
C GLY A 486 -39.65 14.21 26.75
N LYS A 487 -39.26 15.43 27.12
CA LYS A 487 -40.09 16.37 27.90
C LYS A 487 -40.99 17.23 27.01
N SER A 488 -40.76 17.24 25.70
CA SER A 488 -41.63 17.84 24.68
C SER A 488 -41.86 16.86 23.53
N ASP A 489 -43.06 16.89 22.94
CA ASP A 489 -43.43 16.15 21.72
C ASP A 489 -43.09 16.91 20.42
N ASP A 490 -42.46 18.08 20.54
CA ASP A 490 -42.05 18.90 19.38
C ASP A 490 -40.94 18.23 18.56
N LEU A 491 -40.82 18.66 17.31
CA LEU A 491 -39.77 18.18 16.40
C LEU A 491 -38.48 18.96 16.63
N LEU A 492 -37.36 18.24 16.72
CA LEU A 492 -36.04 18.87 16.76
C LEU A 492 -35.66 19.39 15.36
N TYR A 493 -35.33 20.67 15.28
CA TYR A 493 -34.87 21.31 14.06
C TYR A 493 -33.37 21.60 14.10
N GLU A 494 -32.63 21.07 13.13
CA GLU A 494 -31.19 21.32 12.98
C GLU A 494 -30.92 21.97 11.61
N ARG A 495 -30.09 23.02 11.60
CA ARG A 495 -29.60 23.68 10.38
C ARG A 495 -28.50 22.83 9.75
N THR A 496 -28.35 22.94 8.42
CA THR A 496 -27.30 22.20 7.70
C THR A 496 -25.87 22.52 8.18
N GLU A 497 -25.61 23.74 8.68
CA GLU A 497 -24.31 24.11 9.25
C GLU A 497 -24.04 23.39 10.58
N GLU A 498 -25.06 23.28 11.45
CA GLU A 498 -25.03 22.54 12.72
C GLU A 498 -24.77 21.05 12.46
N ALA A 499 -25.55 20.45 11.57
CA ALA A 499 -25.38 19.06 11.16
C ALA A 499 -23.96 18.80 10.62
N PHE A 500 -23.47 19.66 9.71
CA PHE A 500 -22.13 19.49 9.14
C PHE A 500 -21.02 19.62 10.18
N LYS A 501 -21.10 20.60 11.09
CA LYS A 501 -20.13 20.76 12.19
C LYS A 501 -20.17 19.57 13.15
N ASN A 502 -21.34 18.99 13.39
CA ASN A 502 -21.49 17.77 14.18
C ASN A 502 -20.81 16.58 13.48
N LEU A 503 -21.00 16.42 12.16
CA LEU A 503 -20.29 15.39 11.38
C LEU A 503 -18.76 15.58 11.42
N LEU A 504 -18.27 16.82 11.38
CA LEU A 504 -16.84 17.11 11.52
C LEU A 504 -16.31 16.72 12.90
N GLN A 505 -17.09 16.87 13.98
CA GLN A 505 -16.71 16.34 15.30
C GLN A 505 -16.62 14.82 15.29
N GLY A 506 -17.57 14.13 14.65
CA GLY A 506 -17.51 12.68 14.46
C GLY A 506 -16.27 12.23 13.69
N LEU A 507 -15.95 12.92 12.60
CA LEU A 507 -14.75 12.68 11.81
C LEU A 507 -13.47 12.95 12.63
N ARG A 508 -13.45 13.99 13.46
CA ARG A 508 -12.34 14.27 14.37
C ARG A 508 -12.10 13.13 15.35
N LYS A 509 -13.15 12.55 15.93
CA LYS A 509 -13.04 11.38 16.85
C LYS A 509 -12.40 10.17 16.18
N VAL A 510 -12.62 10.00 14.88
CA VAL A 510 -12.04 8.93 14.07
C VAL A 510 -10.57 9.18 13.75
N CYS A 511 -10.19 10.44 13.49
CA CYS A 511 -8.85 10.80 13.01
C CYS A 511 -7.87 11.25 14.11
N VAL A 512 -8.36 11.56 15.31
CA VAL A 512 -7.57 12.14 16.41
C VAL A 512 -7.78 11.33 17.68
N GLN A 513 -6.69 10.96 18.32
CA GLN A 513 -6.68 10.28 19.61
C GLN A 513 -7.15 11.23 20.73
N PRO A 514 -7.63 10.71 21.87
CA PRO A 514 -8.03 11.51 23.02
C PRO A 514 -6.95 12.44 23.60
N ASP A 515 -5.67 12.11 23.41
CA ASP A 515 -4.53 12.94 23.79
C ASP A 515 -4.23 14.08 22.79
N GLY A 516 -4.99 14.18 21.70
CA GLY A 516 -4.85 15.17 20.64
C GLY A 516 -3.87 14.77 19.52
N SER A 517 -3.18 13.63 19.65
CA SER A 517 -2.29 13.12 18.61
C SER A 517 -3.08 12.52 17.44
N PRO A 518 -2.52 12.50 16.22
CA PRO A 518 -3.21 11.90 15.08
C PRO A 518 -3.30 10.37 15.21
N GLU A 519 -4.39 9.77 14.72
CA GLU A 519 -4.47 8.30 14.60
C GLU A 519 -3.49 7.76 13.55
N TYR A 520 -3.31 8.51 12.45
CA TYR A 520 -2.28 8.24 11.44
C TYR A 520 -1.34 9.45 11.32
N PRO A 521 -0.04 9.32 11.69
CA PRO A 521 0.90 10.45 11.72
C PRO A 521 1.46 10.82 10.34
N GLY A 522 1.22 10.03 9.30
CA GLY A 522 1.70 10.31 7.94
C GLY A 522 0.77 11.22 7.14
N PRO A 523 1.07 11.44 5.84
CA PRO A 523 0.25 12.26 4.95
C PRO A 523 -1.12 11.64 4.65
N VAL A 524 -2.18 12.45 4.75
CA VAL A 524 -3.54 12.05 4.36
C VAL A 524 -3.97 12.85 3.14
N TYR A 525 -4.38 12.16 2.07
CA TYR A 525 -4.89 12.80 0.86
C TYR A 525 -6.39 12.54 0.75
N VAL A 526 -7.17 13.59 0.52
CA VAL A 526 -8.62 13.50 0.47
C VAL A 526 -9.12 13.77 -0.94
N LEU A 527 -10.02 12.91 -1.42
CA LEU A 527 -10.83 13.13 -2.62
C LEU A 527 -12.29 13.28 -2.22
N LEU A 528 -12.86 14.45 -2.54
CA LEU A 528 -14.26 14.74 -2.28
C LEU A 528 -15.14 13.89 -3.19
N GLY A 529 -16.12 13.21 -2.60
CA GLY A 529 -17.07 12.36 -3.30
C GLY A 529 -18.39 13.06 -3.57
N TRP A 530 -19.39 12.25 -3.92
CA TRP A 530 -20.71 12.72 -4.32
C TRP A 530 -21.41 13.52 -3.21
N GLN A 531 -21.29 13.10 -1.96
CA GLN A 531 -21.97 13.77 -0.85
C GLN A 531 -21.32 15.10 -0.47
N GLU A 532 -20.00 15.17 -0.51
CA GLU A 532 -19.25 16.42 -0.29
C GLU A 532 -19.57 17.44 -1.39
N GLU A 533 -19.64 17.00 -2.65
CA GLU A 533 -20.05 17.83 -3.78
C GLU A 533 -21.52 18.30 -3.65
N ALA A 534 -22.42 17.39 -3.28
CA ALA A 534 -23.83 17.71 -3.05
C ALA A 534 -24.01 18.72 -1.91
N LEU A 535 -23.21 18.63 -0.85
CA LEU A 535 -23.17 19.61 0.23
C LEU A 535 -22.73 20.98 -0.27
N ALA A 536 -21.62 21.06 -1.03
CA ALA A 536 -21.16 22.31 -1.62
C ALA A 536 -22.24 22.95 -2.52
N ALA A 537 -22.91 22.14 -3.34
CA ALA A 537 -23.99 22.59 -4.22
C ALA A 537 -25.22 23.07 -3.43
N ALA A 538 -25.60 22.38 -2.37
CA ALA A 538 -26.73 22.76 -1.53
C ALA A 538 -26.47 24.08 -0.79
N ILE A 539 -25.30 24.24 -0.19
CA ILE A 539 -24.87 25.49 0.46
C ILE A 539 -24.95 26.67 -0.53
N ALA A 540 -24.38 26.50 -1.72
CA ALA A 540 -24.43 27.51 -2.76
C ALA A 540 -25.87 27.84 -3.17
N ARG A 541 -26.74 26.83 -3.28
CA ARG A 541 -28.16 27.00 -3.59
C ARG A 541 -28.89 27.80 -2.52
N TRP A 542 -28.68 27.51 -1.24
CA TRP A 542 -29.33 28.22 -0.13
C TRP A 542 -28.96 29.69 -0.08
N GLU A 543 -27.68 30.01 -0.26
CA GLU A 543 -27.23 31.40 -0.32
C GLU A 543 -27.83 32.16 -1.51
N MET A 544 -27.99 31.50 -2.67
CA MET A 544 -28.65 32.13 -3.82
C MET A 544 -30.14 32.40 -3.60
N LEU A 545 -30.87 31.43 -3.02
CA LEU A 545 -32.29 31.60 -2.74
C LEU A 545 -32.50 32.76 -1.76
N TYR A 546 -31.68 32.84 -0.72
CA TYR A 546 -31.75 33.93 0.25
C TYR A 546 -31.54 35.31 -0.41
N ARG A 547 -30.49 35.48 -1.22
CA ARG A 547 -30.23 36.76 -1.89
C ARG A 547 -31.33 37.15 -2.87
N THR A 548 -31.89 36.15 -3.56
CA THR A 548 -33.01 36.36 -4.47
C THR A 548 -34.23 36.86 -3.69
N GLU A 549 -34.51 36.26 -2.53
CA GLU A 549 -35.63 36.65 -1.69
C GLU A 549 -35.45 38.04 -1.06
N LEU A 550 -34.25 38.36 -0.56
CA LEU A 550 -33.94 39.71 -0.08
C LEU A 550 -34.16 40.77 -1.16
N LEU A 551 -33.72 40.49 -2.39
CA LEU A 551 -33.91 41.41 -3.50
C LEU A 551 -35.40 41.57 -3.84
N ARG A 552 -36.19 40.49 -3.77
CA ARG A 552 -37.65 40.57 -3.96
C ARG A 552 -38.31 41.43 -2.90
N LEU A 553 -38.01 41.20 -1.63
CA LEU A 553 -38.56 41.99 -0.52
C LEU A 553 -38.20 43.48 -0.68
N LYS A 554 -36.96 43.79 -1.07
CA LYS A 554 -36.53 45.15 -1.38
C LYS A 554 -37.34 45.74 -2.54
N LEU A 555 -37.41 45.05 -3.67
CA LEU A 555 -38.19 45.51 -4.83
C LEU A 555 -39.68 45.66 -4.50
N ASP A 556 -40.26 44.77 -3.71
CA ASP A 556 -41.66 44.85 -3.26
C ASP A 556 -41.90 46.05 -2.33
N SER A 557 -40.93 46.38 -1.48
CA SER A 557 -40.98 47.61 -0.69
C SER A 557 -40.89 48.86 -1.58
N GLU A 558 -39.97 48.88 -2.55
CA GLU A 558 -39.79 50.01 -3.48
C GLU A 558 -41.01 50.19 -4.40
N ILE A 559 -41.62 49.11 -4.88
CA ILE A 559 -42.87 49.14 -5.66
C ILE A 559 -44.00 49.73 -4.82
N ARG A 560 -44.14 49.32 -3.54
CA ARG A 560 -45.16 49.87 -2.64
C ARG A 560 -44.97 51.37 -2.40
N VAL A 561 -43.72 51.82 -2.21
CA VAL A 561 -43.39 53.25 -2.04
C VAL A 561 -43.68 54.03 -3.33
N ALA A 562 -43.23 53.55 -4.50
CA ALA A 562 -43.45 54.20 -5.78
C ALA A 562 -44.95 54.34 -6.11
N LYS A 563 -45.75 53.30 -5.82
CA LYS A 563 -47.21 53.34 -5.96
C LYS A 563 -47.85 54.36 -5.01
N LYS A 564 -47.43 54.41 -3.74
CA LYS A 564 -47.93 55.40 -2.77
C LYS A 564 -47.56 56.84 -3.14
N ALA A 565 -46.41 57.05 -3.80
CA ALA A 565 -45.95 58.35 -4.28
C ALA A 565 -46.57 58.76 -5.63
N GLY A 566 -47.46 57.95 -6.23
CA GLY A 566 -48.09 58.24 -7.51
C GLY A 566 -47.18 58.06 -8.75
N ASN A 567 -45.98 57.51 -8.60
CA ASN A 567 -45.03 57.33 -9.70
C ASN A 567 -45.22 55.96 -10.38
N ILE A 568 -46.23 55.90 -11.26
CA ILE A 568 -46.68 54.66 -11.93
C ILE A 568 -45.56 54.07 -12.81
N THR A 569 -44.86 54.90 -13.58
CA THR A 569 -43.77 54.46 -14.48
C THR A 569 -42.63 53.78 -13.71
N GLN A 570 -42.24 54.36 -12.56
CA GLN A 570 -41.21 53.74 -11.73
C GLN A 570 -41.68 52.43 -11.10
N ALA A 571 -42.95 52.36 -10.69
CA ALA A 571 -43.53 51.13 -10.16
C ALA A 571 -43.52 50.00 -11.21
N GLU A 572 -43.82 50.29 -12.48
CA GLU A 572 -43.78 49.32 -13.59
C GLU A 572 -42.35 48.84 -13.88
N ILE A 573 -41.36 49.74 -13.90
CA ILE A 573 -39.93 49.37 -14.07
C ILE A 573 -39.49 48.41 -12.95
N LEU A 574 -39.84 48.72 -11.70
CA LEU A 574 -39.52 47.87 -10.55
C LEU A 574 -40.27 46.53 -10.59
N GLN A 575 -41.52 46.52 -11.04
CA GLN A 575 -42.32 45.30 -11.24
C GLN A 575 -41.68 44.39 -12.30
N ALA A 576 -41.24 44.94 -13.43
CA ALA A 576 -40.50 44.20 -14.47
C ALA A 576 -39.18 43.65 -13.94
N ARG A 577 -38.46 44.43 -13.12
CA ARG A 577 -37.22 43.99 -12.45
C ARG A 577 -37.49 42.86 -11.45
N ARG A 578 -38.59 42.94 -10.69
CA ARG A 578 -39.03 41.88 -9.78
C ARG A 578 -39.33 40.59 -10.53
N SER A 579 -40.06 40.65 -11.65
CA SER A 579 -40.38 39.47 -12.46
C SER A 579 -39.12 38.74 -12.96
N ARG A 580 -38.04 39.46 -13.28
CA ARG A 580 -36.74 38.87 -13.66
C ARG A 580 -36.05 38.10 -12.51
N THR A 581 -36.39 38.38 -11.25
CA THR A 581 -35.90 37.63 -10.08
C THR A 581 -36.69 36.33 -9.83
N VAL A 582 -37.82 36.13 -10.52
CA VAL A 582 -38.68 34.94 -10.35
C VAL A 582 -38.28 33.80 -11.27
N ILE A 583 -37.74 34.10 -12.47
CA ILE A 583 -37.34 33.09 -13.46
C ILE A 583 -36.15 33.62 -14.28
N SER A 584 -34.92 33.52 -13.77
CA SER A 584 -33.74 33.78 -14.61
C SER A 584 -32.59 32.82 -14.34
N ASN A 585 -31.89 32.46 -15.43
CA ASN A 585 -30.61 31.76 -15.35
C ASN A 585 -29.58 32.71 -14.71
N VAL A 586 -29.28 32.48 -13.44
CA VAL A 586 -28.13 33.11 -12.78
C VAL A 586 -26.87 32.59 -13.48
N ARG A 587 -26.13 33.48 -14.16
CA ARG A 587 -24.92 33.14 -14.94
C ARG A 587 -23.74 32.83 -13.99
N TYR A 588 -22.61 33.55 -14.13
CA TYR A 588 -21.34 33.25 -13.43
C TYR A 588 -21.42 33.21 -11.90
N GLN A 589 -22.40 33.89 -11.27
CA GLN A 589 -22.50 33.91 -9.80
C GLN A 589 -22.80 32.53 -9.19
N ARG A 590 -23.44 31.60 -9.93
CA ARG A 590 -23.63 30.21 -9.47
C ARG A 590 -22.30 29.51 -9.21
N ARG A 591 -21.35 29.70 -10.14
CA ARG A 591 -20.01 29.12 -10.06
C ARG A 591 -19.21 29.72 -8.91
N GLU A 592 -19.27 31.03 -8.72
CA GLU A 592 -18.59 31.70 -7.60
C GLU A 592 -19.11 31.21 -6.24
N ARG A 593 -20.42 31.06 -6.07
CA ARG A 593 -21.02 30.55 -4.81
C ARG A 593 -20.68 29.10 -4.55
N PHE A 594 -20.68 28.26 -5.58
CA PHE A 594 -20.20 26.89 -5.46
C PHE A 594 -18.73 26.83 -5.04
N GLN A 595 -17.87 27.65 -5.66
CA GLN A 595 -16.46 27.74 -5.27
C GLN A 595 -16.27 28.20 -3.82
N GLN A 596 -17.05 29.17 -3.34
CA GLN A 596 -17.03 29.60 -1.93
C GLN A 596 -17.38 28.45 -0.98
N ALA A 597 -18.47 27.72 -1.26
CA ALA A 597 -18.89 26.57 -0.48
C ALA A 597 -17.84 25.44 -0.49
N LEU A 598 -17.24 25.20 -1.66
CA LEU A 598 -16.19 24.20 -1.82
C LEU A 598 -14.93 24.54 -1.01
N VAL A 599 -14.43 25.78 -1.11
CA VAL A 599 -13.28 26.27 -0.34
C VAL A 599 -13.53 26.13 1.16
N TYR A 600 -14.75 26.44 1.59
CA TYR A 600 -15.15 26.27 2.99
C TYR A 600 -15.05 24.81 3.43
N ILE A 601 -15.71 23.90 2.72
CA ILE A 601 -15.70 22.46 3.04
C ILE A 601 -14.27 21.92 3.07
N VAL A 602 -13.44 22.29 2.09
CA VAL A 602 -12.02 21.89 2.03
C VAL A 602 -11.28 22.33 3.29
N LYS A 603 -11.37 23.61 3.66
CA LYS A 603 -10.71 24.13 4.86
C LYS A 603 -11.17 23.43 6.14
N GLN A 604 -12.47 23.13 6.26
CA GLN A 604 -12.99 22.44 7.43
C GLN A 604 -12.48 21.00 7.51
N ILE A 605 -12.40 20.29 6.39
CA ILE A 605 -11.84 18.93 6.34
C ILE A 605 -10.34 18.95 6.70
N GLU A 606 -9.55 19.84 6.08
CA GLU A 606 -8.10 19.95 6.36
C GLU A 606 -7.80 20.36 7.81
N ALA A 607 -8.68 21.16 8.43
CA ALA A 607 -8.55 21.51 9.85
C ALA A 607 -8.99 20.38 10.80
N THR A 608 -9.84 19.47 10.33
CA THR A 608 -10.40 18.37 11.13
C THR A 608 -9.50 17.15 11.14
N ILE A 609 -8.92 16.81 9.98
CA ILE A 609 -8.05 15.64 9.81
C ILE A 609 -6.59 16.10 9.86
N PRO A 610 -5.78 15.62 10.82
CA PRO A 610 -4.36 15.95 10.88
C PRO A 610 -3.62 15.54 9.60
N ASN A 611 -2.68 16.37 9.15
CA ASN A 611 -1.84 16.14 7.97
C ASN A 611 -2.63 15.93 6.65
N ALA A 612 -3.89 16.36 6.60
CA ALA A 612 -4.72 16.20 5.42
C ALA A 612 -4.49 17.31 4.39
N VAL A 613 -4.53 16.91 3.11
CA VAL A 613 -4.61 17.82 1.97
C VAL A 613 -5.72 17.33 1.04
N VAL A 614 -6.66 18.22 0.69
CA VAL A 614 -7.71 17.88 -0.28
C VAL A 614 -7.16 18.06 -1.69
N ILE A 615 -7.03 16.95 -2.41
CA ILE A 615 -6.36 16.91 -3.73
C ILE A 615 -7.33 17.18 -4.87
N GLY A 616 -8.59 16.82 -4.73
CA GLY A 616 -9.56 16.94 -5.80
C GLY A 616 -10.95 16.46 -5.44
N MET A 617 -11.80 16.40 -6.46
CA MET A 617 -13.20 15.98 -6.37
C MET A 617 -13.50 15.03 -7.53
N GLY A 618 -14.18 13.92 -7.25
CA GLY A 618 -14.57 12.93 -8.26
C GLY A 618 -13.44 11.99 -8.70
N SER A 619 -12.33 12.47 -9.24
CA SER A 619 -11.22 11.58 -9.66
C SER A 619 -9.87 12.28 -9.60
N ALA A 620 -8.80 11.53 -9.30
CA ALA A 620 -7.44 12.04 -9.31
C ALA A 620 -6.42 10.99 -9.72
N CYS A 621 -5.37 11.44 -10.41
CA CYS A 621 -4.20 10.63 -10.72
C CYS A 621 -3.04 10.97 -9.78
N PHE A 622 -2.43 9.94 -9.22
CA PHE A 622 -1.30 9.97 -8.32
C PHE A 622 -0.09 9.31 -8.97
N LYS A 623 1.10 9.79 -8.63
CA LYS A 623 2.37 9.14 -8.93
C LYS A 623 3.02 8.71 -7.63
N ILE A 624 3.25 7.41 -7.49
CA ILE A 624 3.80 6.79 -6.29
C ILE A 624 5.01 5.97 -6.71
N GLY A 625 6.21 6.48 -6.40
CA GLY A 625 7.44 5.90 -6.92
C GLY A 625 7.47 5.89 -8.45
N SER A 626 7.63 4.70 -9.03
CA SER A 626 7.62 4.50 -10.49
C SER A 626 6.23 4.26 -11.09
N ALA A 627 5.19 4.09 -10.26
CA ALA A 627 3.84 3.74 -10.71
C ALA A 627 2.87 4.93 -10.75
N THR A 628 1.86 4.80 -11.60
CA THR A 628 0.71 5.71 -11.72
C THR A 628 -0.56 5.05 -11.18
N LEU A 629 -1.28 5.76 -10.31
CA LEU A 629 -2.51 5.32 -9.68
C LEU A 629 -3.63 6.31 -10.01
N GLU A 630 -4.75 5.84 -10.54
CA GLU A 630 -5.99 6.61 -10.65
C GLU A 630 -6.93 6.21 -9.51
N VAL A 631 -7.47 7.18 -8.77
CA VAL A 631 -8.58 6.96 -7.85
C VAL A 631 -9.81 7.63 -8.45
N LYS A 632 -10.87 6.85 -8.67
CA LYS A 632 -12.08 7.28 -9.36
C LYS A 632 -13.32 7.06 -8.49
N ILE A 633 -14.11 8.10 -8.31
CA ILE A 633 -15.43 8.06 -7.67
C ILE A 633 -16.46 8.17 -8.80
N PRO A 634 -17.26 7.11 -9.06
CA PRO A 634 -18.30 7.15 -10.09
C PRO A 634 -19.35 8.23 -9.80
N SER A 635 -19.99 8.74 -10.85
CA SER A 635 -20.99 9.82 -10.77
C SER A 635 -22.39 9.37 -10.35
N HIS A 636 -22.54 8.14 -9.86
CA HIS A 636 -23.80 7.59 -9.38
C HIS A 636 -23.63 6.95 -8.00
N ASP A 637 -24.74 6.68 -7.31
CA ASP A 637 -24.78 6.11 -5.97
C ASP A 637 -25.55 4.77 -5.90
N ARG A 638 -25.95 4.22 -7.05
CA ARG A 638 -26.70 2.97 -7.15
C ARG A 638 -25.91 1.78 -6.61
N VAL A 639 -26.48 1.04 -5.66
CA VAL A 639 -25.97 -0.27 -5.24
C VAL A 639 -26.14 -1.28 -6.37
N THR A 640 -25.05 -1.74 -6.96
CA THR A 640 -25.07 -2.71 -8.07
C THR A 640 -23.86 -3.65 -8.05
N GLY A 641 -24.08 -4.89 -8.49
CA GLY A 641 -23.00 -5.85 -8.75
C GLY A 641 -22.25 -5.56 -10.06
N SER A 642 -22.86 -4.82 -10.99
CA SER A 642 -22.27 -4.52 -12.30
C SER A 642 -21.29 -3.34 -12.28
N LEU A 643 -20.91 -2.83 -11.11
CA LEU A 643 -20.06 -1.65 -11.01
C LEU A 643 -18.71 -1.82 -11.74
N LEU A 644 -18.09 -3.01 -11.64
CA LEU A 644 -16.82 -3.27 -12.33
C LEU A 644 -17.02 -3.35 -13.84
N ASP A 645 -18.12 -3.97 -14.27
CA ASP A 645 -18.50 -4.10 -15.67
C ASP A 645 -18.69 -2.73 -16.33
N ASP A 646 -19.49 -1.86 -15.70
CA ASP A 646 -19.79 -0.51 -16.15
C ASP A 646 -18.48 0.31 -16.28
N GLU A 647 -17.59 0.24 -15.29
CA GLU A 647 -16.34 1.01 -15.25
C GLU A 647 -15.28 0.51 -16.23
N VAL A 648 -15.17 -0.81 -16.40
CA VAL A 648 -14.21 -1.42 -17.34
C VAL A 648 -14.68 -1.23 -18.78
N SER A 649 -15.99 -1.21 -19.07
CA SER A 649 -16.50 -0.99 -20.43
C SER A 649 -15.94 0.29 -21.11
N GLY A 650 -15.63 1.33 -20.31
CA GLY A 650 -15.09 2.60 -20.77
C GLY A 650 -13.55 2.69 -20.85
N HIS A 651 -12.81 1.59 -20.69
CA HIS A 651 -11.34 1.64 -20.63
C HIS A 651 -10.66 1.84 -21.99
N THR A 652 -11.22 1.34 -23.09
CA THR A 652 -10.58 1.36 -24.43
C THR A 652 -10.18 2.77 -24.88
N PRO A 653 -11.03 3.82 -24.77
CA PRO A 653 -10.60 5.18 -25.10
C PRO A 653 -9.43 5.70 -24.26
N LYS A 654 -9.27 5.24 -23.00
CA LYS A 654 -8.10 5.59 -22.17
C LYS A 654 -6.84 4.87 -22.63
N VAL A 655 -6.96 3.61 -23.07
CA VAL A 655 -5.85 2.86 -23.68
C VAL A 655 -5.34 3.58 -24.93
N LEU A 656 -6.25 3.94 -25.85
CA LEU A 656 -5.91 4.65 -27.10
C LEU A 656 -5.27 6.03 -26.85
N ARG A 657 -5.74 6.75 -25.82
CA ARG A 657 -5.16 8.05 -25.40
C ARG A 657 -3.90 7.92 -24.56
N ARG A 658 -3.53 6.69 -24.16
CA ARG A 658 -2.41 6.39 -23.25
C ARG A 658 -2.58 7.03 -21.86
N GLU A 659 -3.82 7.10 -21.41
CA GLU A 659 -4.26 7.69 -20.15
C GLU A 659 -4.69 6.62 -19.12
N LEU A 660 -4.42 5.34 -19.40
CA LEU A 660 -4.69 4.26 -18.44
C LEU A 660 -3.56 4.16 -17.42
N ALA A 661 -3.86 4.27 -16.13
CA ALA A 661 -2.92 4.14 -15.02
C ALA A 661 -2.48 2.68 -14.79
N ASP A 662 -1.38 2.47 -14.05
CA ASP A 662 -0.94 1.12 -13.67
C ASP A 662 -1.95 0.44 -12.72
N ALA A 663 -2.63 1.23 -11.89
CA ALA A 663 -3.80 0.81 -11.13
C ALA A 663 -4.89 1.89 -11.16
N THR A 664 -6.15 1.49 -11.26
CA THR A 664 -7.34 2.33 -11.09
C THR A 664 -8.17 1.76 -9.93
N VAL A 665 -8.37 2.54 -8.87
CA VAL A 665 -9.20 2.18 -7.72
C VAL A 665 -10.52 2.95 -7.78
N ILE A 666 -11.62 2.22 -7.92
CA ILE A 666 -12.99 2.69 -7.96
C ILE A 666 -13.51 2.78 -6.53
N CYS A 667 -13.65 3.99 -6.02
CA CYS A 667 -14.16 4.31 -4.69
C CYS A 667 -15.63 4.73 -4.79
N HIS A 668 -16.52 3.77 -5.03
CA HIS A 668 -17.97 4.03 -5.02
C HIS A 668 -18.50 4.05 -3.58
N PRO A 669 -19.37 5.02 -3.20
CA PRO A 669 -19.85 5.18 -1.82
C PRO A 669 -20.66 3.97 -1.32
N PHE A 670 -21.24 3.18 -2.22
CA PHE A 670 -22.07 2.01 -1.89
C PHE A 670 -21.65 0.76 -2.67
N SER A 671 -20.35 0.48 -2.76
CA SER A 671 -19.83 -0.74 -3.40
C SER A 671 -20.16 -1.99 -2.59
N LEU A 672 -20.48 -3.10 -3.28
CA LEU A 672 -20.82 -4.37 -2.61
C LEU A 672 -19.62 -5.07 -1.95
N GLY A 673 -18.39 -4.75 -2.35
CA GLY A 673 -17.21 -5.39 -1.79
C GLY A 673 -16.03 -5.28 -2.74
N TYR A 674 -14.94 -5.95 -2.38
CA TYR A 674 -13.75 -6.02 -3.21
C TYR A 674 -14.04 -6.76 -4.52
N ARG A 675 -13.65 -6.15 -5.65
CA ARG A 675 -13.55 -6.79 -6.96
C ARG A 675 -12.35 -6.26 -7.71
N SER A 676 -11.78 -7.05 -8.61
CA SER A 676 -10.70 -6.59 -9.47
C SER A 676 -10.63 -7.37 -10.77
N THR A 677 -10.16 -6.72 -11.83
CA THR A 677 -9.73 -7.35 -13.09
C THR A 677 -8.50 -6.63 -13.63
N ASN A 678 -7.78 -7.24 -14.58
CA ASN A 678 -6.64 -6.62 -15.25
C ASN A 678 -6.98 -6.29 -16.70
N ARG A 679 -6.34 -5.27 -17.28
CA ARG A 679 -6.46 -4.93 -18.70
C ARG A 679 -5.12 -4.60 -19.30
N GLU A 680 -4.87 -5.07 -20.50
CA GLU A 680 -3.64 -4.73 -21.20
C GLU A 680 -3.63 -3.27 -21.60
N ARG A 681 -2.46 -2.64 -21.53
CA ARG A 681 -2.26 -1.28 -22.07
C ARG A 681 -1.68 -1.37 -23.47
N ASP A 682 -2.00 -0.42 -24.34
CA ASP A 682 -1.21 -0.18 -25.55
C ASP A 682 -0.01 0.72 -25.23
N SER A 683 1.12 0.42 -25.85
CA SER A 683 2.38 1.17 -25.76
C SER A 683 2.96 1.41 -27.15
N MET A 684 2.22 2.15 -27.99
CA MET A 684 2.59 2.50 -29.38
C MET A 684 2.51 1.32 -30.35
N GLY A 685 1.38 0.60 -30.37
CA GLY A 685 1.22 -0.61 -31.19
C GLY A 685 2.04 -1.79 -30.66
N LYS A 686 2.36 -1.75 -29.36
CA LYS A 686 3.03 -2.83 -28.64
C LYS A 686 2.29 -3.08 -27.34
N ARG A 687 2.13 -4.35 -27.01
CA ARG A 687 1.57 -4.80 -25.73
C ARG A 687 2.29 -4.16 -24.54
N GLY A 688 1.60 -3.33 -23.78
CA GLY A 688 2.05 -2.57 -22.62
C GLY A 688 2.13 -3.40 -21.33
N ARG A 689 2.34 -2.73 -20.18
CA ARG A 689 2.12 -3.36 -18.87
C ARG A 689 0.62 -3.44 -18.59
N ASP A 690 0.17 -4.46 -17.89
CA ASP A 690 -1.25 -4.56 -17.52
C ASP A 690 -1.61 -3.52 -16.46
N ALA A 691 -2.78 -2.90 -16.63
CA ALA A 691 -3.43 -2.05 -15.66
C ALA A 691 -4.36 -2.87 -14.77
N ARG A 692 -4.33 -2.65 -13.46
CA ARG A 692 -5.27 -3.27 -12.52
C ARG A 692 -6.45 -2.34 -12.26
N ILE A 693 -7.67 -2.84 -12.38
CA ILE A 693 -8.89 -2.09 -12.08
C ILE A 693 -9.55 -2.75 -10.87
N ILE A 694 -9.73 -1.98 -9.79
CA ILE A 694 -10.08 -2.48 -8.46
C ILE A 694 -11.29 -1.70 -7.94
N ILE A 695 -12.24 -2.37 -7.29
CA ILE A 695 -13.29 -1.72 -6.50
C ILE A 695 -12.88 -1.77 -5.03
N ALA A 696 -12.82 -0.59 -4.40
CA ALA A 696 -12.64 -0.50 -2.96
C ALA A 696 -13.97 -0.82 -2.24
N PRO A 697 -13.98 -1.72 -1.25
CA PRO A 697 -15.16 -1.98 -0.42
C PRO A 697 -15.53 -0.76 0.44
N VAL A 698 -16.75 -0.77 0.99
CA VAL A 698 -17.23 0.24 1.95
C VAL A 698 -16.73 -0.09 3.36
N LEU A 699 -16.39 0.94 4.14
CA LEU A 699 -15.82 0.79 5.47
C LEU A 699 -16.83 1.06 6.59
N ILE A 700 -17.79 0.15 6.76
CA ILE A 700 -18.80 0.18 7.84
C ILE A 700 -18.81 -1.12 8.64
N ASN A 701 -19.29 -1.06 9.88
CA ASN A 701 -19.49 -2.25 10.72
C ASN A 701 -20.83 -2.89 10.30
N ASP A 702 -20.78 -3.85 9.39
CA ASP A 702 -21.98 -4.43 8.82
C ASP A 702 -22.78 -5.25 9.83
N GLU A 703 -22.14 -5.95 10.77
CA GLU A 703 -22.82 -6.68 11.85
C GLU A 703 -23.71 -5.72 12.67
N TYR A 704 -23.15 -4.58 13.12
CA TYR A 704 -23.89 -3.57 13.87
C TYR A 704 -24.98 -2.90 13.03
N VAL A 705 -24.66 -2.48 11.81
CA VAL A 705 -25.59 -1.77 10.93
C VAL A 705 -26.75 -2.68 10.51
N ARG A 706 -26.49 -3.96 10.19
CA ARG A 706 -27.55 -4.95 9.94
C ARG A 706 -28.43 -5.10 11.18
N ALA A 707 -27.88 -5.27 12.37
CA ALA A 707 -28.68 -5.43 13.60
C ALA A 707 -29.65 -4.26 13.84
N ARG A 708 -29.26 -3.01 13.50
CA ARG A 708 -30.10 -1.82 13.68
C ARG A 708 -31.08 -1.56 12.52
N ILE A 709 -30.76 -1.93 11.29
CA ILE A 709 -31.55 -1.59 10.08
C ILE A 709 -32.46 -2.74 9.60
N THR A 710 -32.19 -4.00 9.95
CA THR A 710 -32.90 -5.17 9.36
C THR A 710 -34.41 -5.17 9.65
N ASN A 711 -34.85 -4.58 10.76
CA ASN A 711 -36.24 -4.62 11.19
C ASN A 711 -37.07 -3.39 10.80
N THR A 712 -36.45 -2.36 10.20
CA THR A 712 -37.06 -1.02 10.12
C THR A 712 -37.47 -0.56 8.72
N VAL A 713 -36.86 -1.03 7.60
CA VAL A 713 -37.12 -0.44 6.27
C VAL A 713 -37.07 -1.45 5.10
N ARG A 714 -38.14 -1.51 4.28
CA ARG A 714 -38.08 -2.06 2.91
C ARG A 714 -37.11 -1.23 2.07
N LYS A 715 -35.90 -1.72 1.77
CA LYS A 715 -34.95 -1.37 0.66
C LYS A 715 -35.09 0.05 0.02
N ALA A 716 -35.34 1.11 0.79
CA ALA A 716 -35.65 2.44 0.24
C ALA A 716 -34.38 3.26 0.06
N HIS A 717 -33.48 3.20 1.06
CA HIS A 717 -32.22 3.92 1.08
C HIS A 717 -31.04 3.06 0.57
N GLN A 718 -30.04 3.67 -0.05
CA GLN A 718 -28.86 3.00 -0.62
C GLN A 718 -28.10 2.18 0.43
N LEU A 719 -27.89 2.72 1.63
CA LEU A 719 -27.23 1.99 2.72
C LEU A 719 -28.03 0.76 3.16
N SER A 720 -29.36 0.87 3.26
CA SER A 720 -30.23 -0.28 3.57
C SER A 720 -30.15 -1.36 2.47
N ARG A 721 -30.17 -0.94 1.19
CA ARG A 721 -30.00 -1.84 0.04
C ARG A 721 -28.64 -2.54 0.03
N LEU A 722 -27.60 -1.82 0.46
CA LEU A 722 -26.24 -2.33 0.54
C LEU A 722 -26.14 -3.43 1.60
N VAL A 723 -26.50 -3.12 2.85
CA VAL A 723 -26.39 -4.08 3.95
C VAL A 723 -27.40 -5.22 3.85
N SER A 724 -28.53 -5.06 3.18
CA SER A 724 -29.44 -6.18 2.91
C SER A 724 -29.02 -7.06 1.72
N ASN A 725 -27.91 -6.74 1.03
CA ASN A 725 -27.39 -7.57 -0.04
C ASN A 725 -26.49 -8.68 0.53
N GLU A 726 -26.71 -9.92 0.10
CA GLU A 726 -25.93 -11.08 0.55
C GLU A 726 -24.49 -11.08 0.02
N GLN A 727 -24.23 -10.40 -1.10
CA GLN A 727 -22.87 -10.22 -1.62
C GLN A 727 -22.07 -9.20 -0.82
N PHE A 728 -22.71 -8.39 0.04
CA PHE A 728 -22.07 -7.27 0.70
C PHE A 728 -20.97 -7.72 1.67
N CYS A 729 -19.75 -7.26 1.43
CA CYS A 729 -18.58 -7.53 2.26
C CYS A 729 -17.78 -6.22 2.48
N PRO A 730 -17.81 -5.64 3.70
CA PRO A 730 -17.04 -4.44 4.01
C PRO A 730 -15.56 -4.74 4.24
N GLY A 731 -14.72 -3.71 4.08
CA GLY A 731 -13.28 -3.88 4.24
C GLY A 731 -12.47 -2.63 3.88
N VAL A 732 -11.17 -2.82 3.72
CA VAL A 732 -10.26 -1.80 3.17
C VAL A 732 -9.27 -2.45 2.20
N VAL A 733 -8.94 -1.72 1.14
CA VAL A 733 -7.89 -2.13 0.19
C VAL A 733 -6.60 -1.41 0.54
N ARG A 734 -5.53 -2.18 0.68
CA ARG A 734 -4.16 -1.68 0.68
C ARG A 734 -3.51 -2.00 -0.67
N LEU A 735 -2.87 -0.99 -1.27
CA LEU A 735 -2.00 -1.20 -2.41
C LEU A 735 -0.57 -1.37 -1.92
N THR A 736 0.09 -2.43 -2.39
CA THR A 736 1.49 -2.72 -2.09
C THR A 736 2.28 -2.80 -3.38
N CYS A 737 3.36 -2.05 -3.50
CA CYS A 737 4.35 -2.25 -4.55
C CYS A 737 5.52 -3.04 -3.99
N CYS A 738 5.91 -4.11 -4.68
CA CYS A 738 7.10 -4.88 -4.37
C CYS A 738 7.87 -5.14 -5.67
N SER A 739 9.12 -4.68 -5.71
CA SER A 739 9.96 -4.76 -6.92
C SER A 739 9.29 -4.16 -8.16
N GLY A 740 8.56 -3.04 -7.98
CA GLY A 740 7.86 -2.34 -9.07
C GLY A 740 6.51 -2.96 -9.49
N MET A 741 6.07 -4.04 -8.83
CA MET A 741 4.77 -4.66 -9.08
C MET A 741 3.72 -4.19 -8.07
N VAL A 742 2.73 -3.43 -8.55
CA VAL A 742 1.57 -3.00 -7.74
C VAL A 742 0.62 -4.16 -7.53
N ASN A 743 0.32 -4.46 -6.28
CA ASN A 743 -0.54 -5.55 -5.82
C ASN A 743 -1.58 -5.07 -4.82
N THR A 744 -2.58 -5.91 -4.55
CA THR A 744 -3.68 -5.63 -3.62
C THR A 744 -3.67 -6.60 -2.46
N ASP A 745 -3.90 -6.04 -1.28
CA ASP A 745 -4.26 -6.77 -0.08
C ASP A 745 -5.65 -6.33 0.35
N ASP A 746 -6.54 -7.30 0.57
CA ASP A 746 -7.95 -7.09 0.90
C ASP A 746 -8.18 -7.41 2.39
N LEU A 747 -8.36 -6.37 3.20
CA LEU A 747 -8.50 -6.48 4.64
C LEU A 747 -9.99 -6.46 5.03
N SER A 748 -10.42 -7.46 5.80
CA SER A 748 -11.75 -7.48 6.39
C SER A 748 -11.82 -6.58 7.63
N ILE A 749 -13.03 -6.19 8.04
CA ILE A 749 -13.25 -5.46 9.30
C ILE A 749 -12.77 -6.28 10.51
N LYS A 750 -12.98 -7.60 10.50
CA LYS A 750 -12.50 -8.52 11.55
C LYS A 750 -10.98 -8.53 11.66
N THR A 751 -10.29 -8.41 10.53
CA THR A 751 -8.83 -8.28 10.48
C THR A 751 -8.38 -7.01 11.21
N LEU A 752 -9.01 -5.87 10.91
CA LEU A 752 -8.68 -4.58 11.51
C LEU A 752 -8.86 -4.59 13.03
N LEU A 753 -9.98 -5.16 13.51
CA LEU A 753 -10.27 -5.34 14.94
C LEU A 753 -9.21 -6.19 15.65
N THR A 754 -8.91 -7.36 15.07
CA THR A 754 -7.94 -8.30 15.67
C THR A 754 -6.56 -7.67 15.73
N HIS A 755 -6.14 -6.99 14.67
CA HIS A 755 -4.85 -6.32 14.64
C HIS A 755 -4.80 -5.24 15.70
N ALA A 756 -5.81 -4.38 15.81
CA ALA A 756 -5.86 -3.30 16.81
C ALA A 756 -5.63 -3.78 18.26
N ASN A 757 -6.13 -4.96 18.63
CA ASN A 757 -5.97 -5.53 19.97
C ASN A 757 -4.56 -6.06 20.30
N ILE A 758 -3.64 -6.11 19.33
CA ILE A 758 -2.25 -6.52 19.57
C ILE A 758 -1.48 -5.35 20.22
N PRO A 759 -0.86 -5.53 21.41
CA PRO A 759 -0.15 -4.46 22.11
C PRO A 759 0.98 -3.86 21.27
N HIS A 760 0.96 -2.54 21.09
CA HIS A 760 2.04 -1.81 20.44
C HIS A 760 3.20 -1.64 21.43
N LYS A 761 4.24 -2.48 21.35
CA LYS A 761 5.46 -2.27 22.16
C LYS A 761 6.24 -1.10 21.58
N GLU A 762 6.06 0.09 22.16
CA GLU A 762 6.91 1.26 21.86
C GLU A 762 8.39 0.89 22.00
N GLY A 763 9.19 1.17 20.98
CA GLY A 763 10.64 0.91 21.00
C GLY A 763 11.07 -0.50 20.61
N ALA A 764 10.13 -1.44 20.40
CA ALA A 764 10.44 -2.51 19.47
C ALA A 764 10.61 -1.84 18.12
N GLN A 765 11.78 -1.93 17.51
CA GLN A 765 11.82 -1.90 16.06
C GLN A 765 10.85 -3.00 15.65
N LEU A 766 9.60 -2.62 15.33
CA LEU A 766 8.80 -3.37 14.39
C LEU A 766 9.83 -3.74 13.34
N GLN A 767 10.08 -5.03 13.16
CA GLN A 767 10.66 -5.49 11.91
C GLN A 767 9.62 -5.06 10.88
N THR A 768 9.71 -3.80 10.46
CA THR A 768 8.96 -3.14 9.42
C THR A 768 9.50 -3.78 8.17
N ILE A 769 9.10 -5.02 7.96
CA ILE A 769 9.00 -5.59 6.64
C ILE A 769 7.84 -4.79 6.04
N PRO A 770 8.09 -3.80 5.16
CA PRO A 770 7.01 -3.10 4.48
C PRO A 770 6.17 -4.17 3.78
N GLY A 771 4.88 -4.26 4.13
CA GLY A 771 3.95 -5.29 3.63
C GLY A 771 3.83 -6.58 4.47
N GLY A 772 4.55 -6.73 5.59
CA GLY A 772 4.42 -7.90 6.46
C GLY A 772 3.23 -7.79 7.43
N TYR A 773 2.36 -8.82 7.47
CA TYR A 773 1.20 -8.89 8.36
C TYR A 773 1.52 -9.32 9.81
N GLY A 774 2.74 -9.09 10.29
CA GLY A 774 3.13 -9.42 11.67
C GLY A 774 3.28 -10.92 11.88
N LYS A 775 2.49 -11.53 12.79
CA LYS A 775 2.50 -12.98 13.08
C LYS A 775 1.56 -13.80 12.20
N SER A 776 0.73 -13.17 11.38
CA SER A 776 -0.25 -13.88 10.54
C SER A 776 0.48 -14.80 9.58
N LYS A 777 0.11 -16.09 9.61
CA LYS A 777 0.64 -17.12 8.71
C LYS A 777 -0.29 -17.30 7.52
N TYR A 778 0.25 -17.78 6.41
CA TYR A 778 -0.48 -17.90 5.14
C TYR A 778 -0.37 -19.26 4.48
N ILE A 779 -1.49 -19.72 3.94
CA ILE A 779 -1.55 -20.80 2.95
C ILE A 779 -1.48 -20.15 1.58
N TYR A 780 -0.43 -20.45 0.83
CA TYR A 780 -0.22 -19.90 -0.51
C TYR A 780 -0.60 -20.89 -1.61
N PHE A 781 -1.43 -20.43 -2.54
CA PHE A 781 -1.88 -21.13 -3.72
C PHE A 781 -1.25 -20.49 -4.96
N TYR A 782 -0.51 -21.27 -5.75
CA TYR A 782 0.01 -20.90 -7.05
C TYR A 782 -0.95 -21.38 -8.15
N PHE A 783 -1.40 -20.46 -8.99
CA PHE A 783 -2.33 -20.73 -10.08
C PHE A 783 -1.63 -20.53 -11.41
N ASP A 784 -1.61 -21.58 -12.20
CA ASP A 784 -1.05 -21.60 -13.54
C ASP A 784 -1.99 -22.45 -14.40
N THR A 785 -3.17 -21.87 -14.64
CA THR A 785 -4.38 -22.62 -14.94
C THR A 785 -4.54 -23.01 -16.40
N ASP A 786 -3.97 -22.23 -17.32
CA ASP A 786 -4.35 -22.29 -18.73
C ASP A 786 -3.12 -22.05 -19.63
N ARG A 787 -2.34 -23.11 -19.90
CA ARG A 787 -0.98 -23.03 -20.46
C ARG A 787 -0.91 -23.15 -21.97
N HIS A 788 -1.82 -23.92 -22.58
CA HIS A 788 -1.90 -24.18 -24.01
C HIS A 788 -0.56 -24.55 -24.67
N TYR A 789 0.12 -25.57 -24.16
CA TYR A 789 1.27 -26.16 -24.86
C TYR A 789 0.91 -26.53 -26.30
N GLY A 790 1.79 -26.22 -27.26
CA GLY A 790 1.55 -26.36 -28.69
C GLY A 790 0.84 -25.20 -29.38
N SER A 791 0.25 -24.26 -28.64
CA SER A 791 -0.44 -23.12 -29.25
C SER A 791 0.54 -22.17 -29.94
N ARG A 792 0.18 -21.74 -31.16
CA ARG A 792 0.86 -20.65 -31.88
C ARG A 792 0.75 -19.31 -31.15
N ASN A 793 -0.26 -19.16 -30.29
CA ASN A 793 -0.53 -17.94 -29.53
C ASN A 793 0.11 -17.95 -28.14
N ARG A 794 0.84 -19.00 -27.77
CA ARG A 794 1.48 -19.07 -26.46
C ARG A 794 2.60 -18.05 -26.35
N GLU A 795 2.63 -17.35 -25.23
CA GLU A 795 3.70 -16.42 -24.93
C GLU A 795 4.92 -17.14 -24.35
N HIS A 796 6.07 -16.87 -24.96
CA HIS A 796 7.35 -17.47 -24.58
C HIS A 796 8.30 -16.43 -24.00
N ILE A 797 8.96 -16.78 -22.89
CA ILE A 797 9.96 -16.01 -22.18
C ILE A 797 11.28 -16.78 -22.23
N TRP A 798 12.36 -16.11 -22.62
CA TRP A 798 13.70 -16.70 -22.58
C TRP A 798 14.17 -16.77 -21.13
N ILE A 799 14.54 -17.96 -20.65
CA ILE A 799 15.07 -18.20 -19.30
C ILE A 799 16.59 -18.41 -19.42
N PRO A 800 17.41 -17.39 -19.08
CA PRO A 800 18.85 -17.45 -19.33
C PRO A 800 19.55 -18.62 -18.64
N GLU A 801 19.12 -18.99 -17.44
CA GLU A 801 19.71 -20.07 -16.64
C GLU A 801 19.49 -21.46 -17.23
N GLN A 802 18.41 -21.63 -18.00
CA GLN A 802 18.05 -22.89 -18.64
C GLN A 802 18.44 -22.92 -20.12
N GLU A 803 18.91 -21.79 -20.65
CA GLU A 803 19.13 -21.57 -22.09
C GLU A 803 17.96 -22.04 -22.97
N SER A 804 16.74 -21.79 -22.51
CA SER A 804 15.52 -22.28 -23.16
C SER A 804 14.37 -21.28 -23.05
N TYR A 805 13.34 -21.48 -23.88
CA TYR A 805 12.10 -20.73 -23.80
C TYR A 805 11.09 -21.47 -22.92
N GLY A 806 10.59 -20.80 -21.89
CA GLY A 806 9.46 -21.24 -21.07
C GLY A 806 8.23 -20.37 -21.32
N GLY A 807 7.06 -20.78 -20.81
CA GLY A 807 5.91 -19.91 -20.64
C GLY A 807 6.03 -19.07 -19.36
N VAL A 808 4.94 -18.36 -19.02
CA VAL A 808 4.92 -17.49 -17.82
C VAL A 808 5.09 -18.31 -16.54
N GLY A 809 4.50 -19.51 -16.48
CA GLY A 809 4.63 -20.41 -15.35
C GLY A 809 6.06 -20.88 -15.10
N GLU A 810 6.72 -21.39 -16.14
CA GLU A 810 8.11 -21.84 -16.07
C GLU A 810 9.05 -20.68 -15.71
N ALA A 811 8.81 -19.51 -16.28
CA ALA A 811 9.56 -18.29 -15.97
C ALA A 811 9.39 -17.85 -14.50
N THR A 812 8.20 -18.03 -13.92
CA THR A 812 7.94 -17.72 -12.51
C THR A 812 8.65 -18.72 -11.58
N ILE A 813 8.66 -20.01 -11.92
CA ILE A 813 9.43 -21.03 -11.21
C ILE A 813 10.94 -20.72 -11.31
N ALA A 814 11.42 -20.24 -12.46
CA ALA A 814 12.80 -19.80 -12.61
C ALA A 814 13.16 -18.61 -11.70
N LEU A 815 12.25 -17.65 -11.49
CA LEU A 815 12.46 -16.56 -10.52
C LEU A 815 12.54 -17.07 -9.07
N LEU A 816 11.69 -18.02 -8.68
CA LEU A 816 11.79 -18.68 -7.37
C LEU A 816 13.14 -19.38 -7.21
N ARG A 817 13.57 -20.13 -8.23
CA ARG A 817 14.84 -20.85 -8.23
C ARG A 817 16.03 -19.90 -8.13
N ARG A 818 16.03 -18.81 -8.92
CA ARG A 818 17.06 -17.74 -8.89
C ARG A 818 17.16 -17.10 -7.51
N ALA A 819 16.05 -16.99 -6.79
CA ALA A 819 16.01 -16.45 -5.43
C ALA A 819 16.37 -17.46 -4.33
N GLY A 820 16.68 -18.72 -4.67
CA GLY A 820 16.94 -19.77 -3.68
C GLY A 820 15.69 -20.28 -2.96
N MET A 821 14.49 -19.95 -3.45
CA MET A 821 13.22 -20.32 -2.83
C MET A 821 12.81 -21.77 -3.15
N CYS A 822 13.36 -22.39 -4.20
CA CYS A 822 13.12 -23.81 -4.53
C CYS A 822 13.92 -24.77 -3.63
N THR A 823 13.82 -24.59 -2.32
CA THR A 823 14.35 -25.53 -1.30
C THR A 823 13.28 -25.82 -0.26
N PRO A 824 13.23 -27.03 0.35
CA PRO A 824 12.19 -27.35 1.33
C PRO A 824 12.11 -26.38 2.52
N ALA A 825 13.23 -25.74 2.90
CA ALA A 825 13.28 -24.80 4.02
C ALA A 825 12.74 -23.40 3.67
N ALA A 826 12.89 -22.95 2.42
CA ALA A 826 12.56 -21.58 2.01
C ALA A 826 11.28 -21.50 1.15
N PHE A 827 10.76 -22.62 0.66
CA PHE A 827 9.65 -22.64 -0.30
C PHE A 827 8.35 -22.11 0.31
N PRO A 828 7.71 -21.07 -0.29
CA PRO A 828 6.55 -20.42 0.33
C PRO A 828 5.20 -21.02 -0.09
N ILE A 829 5.14 -21.77 -1.19
CA ILE A 829 3.88 -22.23 -1.79
C ILE A 829 3.44 -23.55 -1.16
N HIS A 830 2.15 -23.66 -0.85
CA HIS A 830 1.56 -24.84 -0.20
C HIS A 830 0.72 -25.66 -1.18
N CYS A 831 0.06 -24.96 -2.11
CA CYS A 831 -0.82 -25.55 -3.09
C CYS A 831 -0.45 -25.02 -4.49
N ALA A 832 -0.46 -25.89 -5.50
CA ALA A 832 -0.33 -25.49 -6.91
C ALA A 832 -1.44 -26.14 -7.73
N THR A 833 -2.01 -25.38 -8.66
CA THR A 833 -3.14 -25.89 -9.45
C THR A 833 -3.09 -25.46 -10.91
N THR A 834 -3.41 -26.41 -11.80
CA THR A 834 -3.64 -26.18 -13.23
C THR A 834 -5.07 -26.61 -13.54
N ASN A 835 -5.99 -25.65 -13.63
CA ASN A 835 -7.43 -25.91 -13.66
C ASN A 835 -8.02 -25.94 -15.07
N ASP A 836 -7.27 -25.81 -16.15
CA ASP A 836 -7.83 -25.87 -17.51
C ASP A 836 -6.80 -26.43 -18.50
N ASP A 837 -6.70 -25.85 -19.71
CA ASP A 837 -5.92 -26.41 -20.82
C ASP A 837 -4.42 -26.48 -20.50
N GLY A 838 -3.93 -27.70 -20.28
CA GLY A 838 -2.50 -27.99 -20.25
C GLY A 838 -1.90 -27.85 -21.65
N VAL A 839 -2.54 -28.51 -22.63
CA VAL A 839 -2.21 -28.43 -24.05
C VAL A 839 -3.31 -27.76 -24.87
N GLN A 840 -2.95 -27.26 -26.05
CA GLN A 840 -3.87 -26.60 -26.98
C GLN A 840 -4.87 -27.56 -27.63
N GLY A 841 -4.53 -28.85 -27.74
CA GLY A 841 -5.30 -29.86 -28.47
C GLY A 841 -5.42 -29.56 -29.97
N ASN A 842 -6.29 -30.30 -30.66
CA ASN A 842 -6.68 -30.09 -32.05
C ASN A 842 -7.81 -29.04 -32.11
N HIS A 843 -7.44 -27.77 -32.08
CA HIS A 843 -8.38 -26.68 -32.33
C HIS A 843 -8.29 -26.22 -33.79
N PHE A 844 -8.99 -26.92 -34.69
CA PHE A 844 -8.89 -26.77 -36.16
C PHE A 844 -8.96 -25.31 -36.66
N GLN A 845 -9.76 -24.45 -36.02
CA GLN A 845 -9.90 -23.04 -36.43
C GLN A 845 -8.63 -22.20 -36.26
N VAL A 846 -7.86 -22.39 -35.17
CA VAL A 846 -6.59 -21.66 -34.94
C VAL A 846 -5.39 -22.40 -35.51
N GLN A 847 -5.47 -23.72 -35.71
CA GLN A 847 -4.43 -24.49 -36.38
C GLN A 847 -4.19 -24.02 -37.82
N GLN A 848 -5.25 -23.59 -38.51
CA GLN A 848 -5.19 -23.09 -39.90
C GLN A 848 -4.67 -21.64 -40.02
N GLN A 849 -4.39 -20.97 -38.90
CA GLN A 849 -3.94 -19.59 -38.86
C GLN A 849 -2.42 -19.55 -38.58
N PRO A 850 -1.56 -19.41 -39.60
CA PRO A 850 -0.11 -19.35 -39.38
C PRO A 850 0.25 -18.11 -38.56
N HIS A 851 1.25 -18.14 -37.69
CA HIS A 851 1.62 -16.92 -36.96
C HIS A 851 2.09 -15.81 -37.95
N PRO A 852 1.73 -14.52 -37.81
CA PRO A 852 2.08 -13.46 -38.78
C PRO A 852 3.60 -13.22 -38.96
N GLN A 853 4.39 -13.47 -37.90
CA GLN A 853 5.86 -13.47 -37.93
C GLN A 853 6.50 -14.79 -38.41
N GLN A 854 5.71 -15.80 -38.76
CA GLN A 854 6.20 -17.04 -39.35
C GLN A 854 6.73 -16.74 -40.75
N VAL A 855 8.00 -17.05 -41.02
CA VAL A 855 8.58 -16.87 -42.36
C VAL A 855 8.46 -18.16 -43.19
N PRO A 856 8.35 -18.09 -44.53
CA PRO A 856 8.38 -19.28 -45.38
C PRO A 856 9.69 -20.04 -45.26
N TYR A 857 9.65 -21.35 -45.52
CA TYR A 857 10.82 -22.24 -45.41
C TYR A 857 12.02 -21.76 -46.24
N ALA A 858 11.80 -21.33 -47.49
CA ALA A 858 12.86 -20.80 -48.37
C ALA A 858 13.62 -19.60 -47.76
N PHE A 859 12.94 -18.76 -46.96
CA PHE A 859 13.61 -17.66 -46.27
C PHE A 859 14.48 -18.14 -45.11
N ILE A 860 14.09 -19.23 -44.44
CA ILE A 860 14.91 -19.86 -43.40
C ILE A 860 16.19 -20.42 -44.03
N GLU A 861 16.08 -21.14 -45.16
CA GLU A 861 17.24 -21.67 -45.88
C GLU A 861 18.21 -20.55 -46.30
N GLN A 862 17.68 -19.47 -46.88
CA GLN A 862 18.47 -18.31 -47.26
C GLN A 862 19.16 -17.68 -46.05
N TYR A 863 18.43 -17.49 -44.94
CA TYR A 863 19.00 -16.95 -43.69
C TYR A 863 20.13 -17.83 -43.14
N LEU A 864 19.97 -19.16 -43.17
CA LEU A 864 21.01 -20.10 -42.72
C LEU A 864 22.24 -20.09 -43.63
N SER A 865 22.04 -19.97 -44.94
CA SER A 865 23.13 -19.82 -45.92
C SER A 865 23.93 -18.55 -45.67
N ASP A 866 23.25 -17.43 -45.45
CA ASP A 866 23.88 -16.14 -45.17
C ASP A 866 24.57 -16.13 -43.80
N ALA A 867 23.95 -16.73 -42.79
CA ALA A 867 24.56 -16.91 -41.47
C ALA A 867 25.82 -17.78 -41.51
N LYS A 868 25.83 -18.84 -42.32
CA LYS A 868 27.02 -19.68 -42.56
C LYS A 868 28.16 -18.85 -43.16
N LYS A 869 27.87 -18.01 -44.16
CA LYS A 869 28.86 -17.10 -44.75
C LYS A 869 29.38 -16.09 -43.71
N ASP A 870 28.49 -15.48 -42.94
CA ASP A 870 28.85 -14.54 -41.87
C ASP A 870 29.75 -15.23 -40.80
N MET A 871 29.48 -16.49 -40.46
CA MET A 871 30.32 -17.28 -39.55
C MET A 871 31.70 -17.61 -40.14
N LEU A 872 31.79 -17.95 -41.44
CA LEU A 872 33.07 -18.22 -42.11
C LEU A 872 33.92 -16.96 -42.24
N ASN A 873 33.28 -15.83 -42.52
CA ASN A 873 33.95 -14.53 -42.66
C ASN A 873 34.27 -13.87 -41.32
N ALA A 874 33.80 -14.42 -40.19
CA ALA A 874 34.06 -13.88 -38.87
C ALA A 874 35.50 -14.16 -38.40
N ASP A 875 36.29 -13.11 -38.47
CA ASP A 875 37.72 -13.01 -38.13
C ASP A 875 38.03 -13.18 -36.63
N THR A 876 37.02 -13.36 -35.76
CA THR A 876 37.23 -13.66 -34.33
C THR A 876 36.30 -14.78 -33.83
N PRO A 877 36.74 -15.62 -32.87
CA PRO A 877 35.89 -16.61 -32.22
C PRO A 877 34.64 -15.99 -31.60
N GLU A 878 34.74 -14.76 -31.08
CA GLU A 878 33.60 -14.06 -30.50
C GLU A 878 32.53 -13.68 -31.51
N LYS A 879 32.91 -13.21 -32.71
CA LYS A 879 31.96 -12.94 -33.79
C LYS A 879 31.29 -14.24 -34.24
N ARG A 880 32.07 -15.33 -34.42
CA ARG A 880 31.53 -16.65 -34.77
C ARG A 880 30.49 -17.15 -33.75
N ALA A 881 30.83 -17.08 -32.46
CA ALA A 881 29.90 -17.48 -31.40
C ALA A 881 28.64 -16.61 -31.33
N LYS A 882 28.72 -15.31 -31.72
CA LYS A 882 27.51 -14.49 -31.84
C LYS A 882 26.67 -14.95 -33.03
N CYS A 883 27.24 -15.06 -34.23
CA CYS A 883 26.50 -15.48 -35.41
C CYS A 883 25.81 -16.83 -35.19
N PHE A 884 26.47 -17.77 -34.50
CA PHE A 884 25.85 -19.03 -34.08
C PHE A 884 24.66 -18.81 -33.14
N SER A 885 24.82 -18.02 -32.07
CA SER A 885 23.73 -17.71 -31.13
C SER A 885 22.55 -17.04 -31.82
N ASP A 886 22.81 -16.02 -32.66
CA ASP A 886 21.77 -15.28 -33.37
C ASP A 886 21.01 -16.20 -34.34
N THR A 887 21.73 -17.12 -35.00
CA THR A 887 21.14 -18.14 -35.87
C THR A 887 20.28 -19.13 -35.10
N ARG A 888 20.81 -19.68 -34.00
CA ARG A 888 20.07 -20.58 -33.11
C ARG A 888 18.78 -19.92 -32.61
N ASP A 889 18.88 -18.69 -32.13
CA ASP A 889 17.74 -17.95 -31.56
C ASP A 889 16.67 -17.64 -32.62
N PHE A 890 17.08 -17.36 -33.87
CA PHE A 890 16.17 -17.21 -35.00
C PHE A 890 15.41 -18.51 -35.32
N ILE A 891 16.12 -19.63 -35.43
CA ILE A 891 15.53 -20.94 -35.74
C ILE A 891 14.53 -21.34 -34.64
N LEU A 892 14.97 -21.28 -33.37
CA LEU A 892 14.12 -21.65 -32.23
C LEU A 892 12.84 -20.81 -32.21
N ARG A 893 12.96 -19.49 -32.43
CA ARG A 893 11.79 -18.63 -32.52
C ARG A 893 10.85 -19.05 -33.65
N GLN A 894 11.36 -19.40 -34.82
CA GLN A 894 10.52 -19.85 -35.94
C GLN A 894 9.80 -21.18 -35.65
N PHE A 895 10.38 -22.08 -34.85
CA PHE A 895 9.66 -23.27 -34.36
C PHE A 895 8.55 -22.90 -33.37
N LEU A 896 8.82 -22.02 -32.40
CA LEU A 896 7.80 -21.58 -31.44
C LEU A 896 6.59 -20.92 -32.13
N LEU A 897 6.84 -20.06 -33.13
CA LEU A 897 5.78 -19.38 -33.88
C LEU A 897 4.87 -20.35 -34.66
N ARG A 898 5.38 -21.53 -35.03
CA ARG A 898 4.59 -22.55 -35.75
C ARG A 898 3.71 -23.38 -34.83
N GLY A 899 4.01 -23.40 -33.53
CA GLY A 899 3.34 -24.28 -32.57
C GLY A 899 3.62 -25.76 -32.85
N VAL A 900 2.87 -26.61 -32.15
CA VAL A 900 2.92 -28.08 -32.28
C VAL A 900 1.50 -28.55 -32.48
N ASP A 901 1.22 -29.16 -33.63
CA ASP A 901 -0.14 -29.53 -34.02
C ASP A 901 -0.58 -30.86 -33.42
N TRP A 902 0.31 -31.85 -33.39
CA TRP A 902 -0.03 -33.17 -32.89
C TRP A 902 -0.15 -33.16 -31.37
N THR A 903 -1.32 -33.54 -30.87
CA THR A 903 -1.60 -33.53 -29.42
C THR A 903 -0.64 -34.40 -28.63
N GLN A 904 -0.14 -35.50 -29.20
CA GLN A 904 0.90 -36.33 -28.59
C GLN A 904 2.17 -35.49 -28.33
N ASP A 905 2.69 -34.82 -29.36
CA ASP A 905 3.88 -33.98 -29.25
C ASP A 905 3.67 -32.82 -28.26
N GLN A 906 2.46 -32.24 -28.20
CA GLN A 906 2.12 -31.22 -27.20
C GLN A 906 2.23 -31.77 -25.76
N VAL A 907 1.72 -32.99 -25.52
CA VAL A 907 1.83 -33.70 -24.24
C VAL A 907 3.29 -34.01 -23.90
N GLU A 908 4.08 -34.44 -24.89
CA GLU A 908 5.52 -34.66 -24.73
C GLU A 908 6.25 -33.36 -24.37
N GLU A 909 5.88 -32.21 -24.95
CA GLU A 909 6.42 -30.91 -24.55
C GLU A 909 6.10 -30.57 -23.08
N VAL A 910 4.90 -30.90 -22.59
CA VAL A 910 4.57 -30.72 -21.16
C VAL A 910 5.50 -31.54 -20.28
N PHE A 911 5.76 -32.80 -20.64
CA PHE A 911 6.72 -33.62 -19.89
C PHE A 911 8.13 -33.01 -19.91
N ALA A 912 8.68 -32.79 -21.10
CA ALA A 912 10.07 -32.40 -21.29
C ALA A 912 10.38 -30.95 -20.86
N ARG A 913 9.42 -30.03 -21.00
CA ARG A 913 9.64 -28.59 -20.72
C ARG A 913 9.00 -28.10 -19.44
N HIS A 914 7.94 -28.74 -18.95
CA HIS A 914 7.28 -28.33 -17.71
C HIS A 914 7.61 -29.25 -16.54
N ILE A 915 7.34 -30.55 -16.67
CA ILE A 915 7.42 -31.47 -15.53
C ILE A 915 8.87 -31.79 -15.18
N GLU A 916 9.66 -32.25 -16.15
CA GLU A 916 11.04 -32.69 -15.92
C GLU A 916 11.94 -31.59 -15.34
N PRO A 917 11.98 -30.37 -15.92
CA PRO A 917 12.92 -29.34 -15.45
C PRO A 917 12.52 -28.72 -14.11
N ASN A 918 11.31 -29.00 -13.63
CA ASN A 918 10.76 -28.41 -12.41
C ASN A 918 10.46 -29.46 -11.33
N LEU A 919 11.12 -30.63 -11.38
CA LEU A 919 10.97 -31.66 -10.34
C LEU A 919 11.35 -31.15 -8.94
N ASP A 920 12.29 -30.21 -8.85
CA ASP A 920 12.67 -29.51 -7.62
C ASP A 920 11.51 -28.70 -7.01
N PHE A 921 10.75 -27.99 -7.84
CA PHE A 921 9.55 -27.26 -7.45
C PHE A 921 8.50 -28.21 -6.86
N TYR A 922 8.18 -29.31 -7.56
CA TYR A 922 7.21 -30.29 -7.08
C TYR A 922 7.66 -30.95 -5.77
N ASN A 923 8.95 -31.31 -5.67
CA ASN A 923 9.53 -31.84 -4.44
C ASN A 923 9.36 -30.84 -3.27
N CYS A 924 9.62 -29.55 -3.50
CA CYS A 924 9.47 -28.51 -2.47
C CYS A 924 8.00 -28.27 -2.10
N LEU A 925 7.10 -28.27 -3.08
CA LEU A 925 5.65 -28.11 -2.87
C LEU A 925 5.09 -29.19 -1.93
N ILE A 926 5.34 -30.46 -2.25
CA ILE A 926 4.84 -31.58 -1.44
C ILE A 926 5.52 -31.59 -0.06
N SER A 927 6.82 -31.24 -0.01
CA SER A 927 7.55 -31.09 1.26
C SER A 927 6.92 -30.02 2.15
N ARG A 928 6.59 -28.86 1.58
CA ARG A 928 6.02 -27.73 2.30
C ARG A 928 4.62 -28.04 2.80
N ALA A 929 3.77 -28.63 1.95
CA ALA A 929 2.43 -29.04 2.34
C ALA A 929 2.43 -30.04 3.52
N LEU A 930 3.40 -30.94 3.58
CA LEU A 930 3.56 -31.86 4.72
C LEU A 930 4.13 -31.17 5.97
N GLN A 931 5.16 -30.34 5.82
CA GLN A 931 5.82 -29.66 6.94
C GLN A 931 4.93 -28.62 7.61
N SER A 932 4.05 -27.98 6.85
CA SER A 932 3.05 -27.02 7.35
C SER A 932 1.91 -27.68 8.13
N GLY A 933 1.81 -29.02 8.12
CA GLY A 933 0.76 -29.76 8.83
C GLY A 933 -0.64 -29.58 8.22
N LEU A 934 -0.74 -29.15 6.97
CA LEU A 934 -2.02 -29.01 6.27
C LEU A 934 -2.68 -30.38 6.04
N ARG A 935 -3.96 -30.48 6.39
CA ARG A 935 -4.79 -31.66 6.13
C ARG A 935 -5.73 -31.37 4.96
N PHE A 936 -5.57 -32.15 3.89
CA PHE A 936 -6.43 -32.12 2.72
C PHE A 936 -7.52 -33.18 2.87
N ARG A 937 -8.78 -32.74 3.02
CA ARG A 937 -9.96 -33.61 3.14
C ARG A 937 -10.75 -33.54 1.84
N GLY A 938 -10.50 -34.49 0.95
CA GLY A 938 -11.25 -34.63 -0.31
C GLY A 938 -12.66 -35.18 -0.09
N ILE A 939 -13.47 -35.20 -1.16
CA ILE A 939 -14.85 -35.71 -1.09
C ILE A 939 -14.89 -37.16 -0.66
N SER A 940 -13.91 -37.99 -1.03
CA SER A 940 -13.84 -39.39 -0.57
C SER A 940 -13.91 -39.49 0.95
N GLU A 941 -13.10 -38.69 1.64
CA GLU A 941 -13.08 -38.64 3.11
C GLU A 941 -14.35 -38.02 3.68
N LEU A 942 -14.86 -36.94 3.06
CA LEU A 942 -16.03 -36.22 3.56
C LEU A 942 -17.34 -37.00 3.38
N ALA A 943 -17.45 -37.79 2.30
CA ALA A 943 -18.61 -38.62 2.00
C ALA A 943 -18.49 -40.06 2.55
N GLY A 944 -17.33 -40.42 3.12
CA GLY A 944 -17.10 -41.77 3.65
C GLY A 944 -17.03 -42.85 2.57
N VAL A 945 -16.57 -42.51 1.35
CA VAL A 945 -16.43 -43.43 0.22
C VAL A 945 -14.95 -43.72 -0.07
N PRO A 946 -14.60 -44.90 -0.61
CA PRO A 946 -13.19 -45.26 -0.84
C PRO A 946 -12.48 -44.35 -1.86
N PHE A 947 -13.21 -43.81 -2.83
CA PHE A 947 -12.66 -43.00 -3.91
C PHE A 947 -13.71 -42.08 -4.52
N ASP A 948 -13.31 -40.83 -4.72
CA ASP A 948 -14.00 -39.79 -5.47
C ASP A 948 -12.97 -39.03 -6.30
N GLY A 949 -13.21 -38.96 -7.61
CA GLY A 949 -12.30 -38.30 -8.54
C GLY A 949 -12.19 -36.79 -8.33
N ARG A 950 -13.02 -36.15 -7.50
CA ARG A 950 -12.95 -34.71 -7.21
C ARG A 950 -12.05 -34.36 -6.03
N ASP A 951 -11.40 -35.34 -5.42
CA ASP A 951 -10.51 -35.15 -4.28
C ASP A 951 -9.46 -34.04 -4.49
N ILE A 952 -9.23 -33.25 -3.44
CA ILE A 952 -8.18 -32.23 -3.38
C ILE A 952 -6.84 -32.79 -2.87
N GLY A 953 -5.76 -32.10 -3.23
CA GLY A 953 -4.39 -32.34 -2.75
C GLY A 953 -3.58 -31.04 -2.75
N ALA A 954 -2.27 -31.14 -2.51
CA ALA A 954 -1.36 -29.99 -2.61
C ALA A 954 -1.01 -29.63 -4.06
N CYS A 955 -0.94 -30.61 -4.95
CA CYS A 955 -0.78 -30.41 -6.38
C CYS A 955 -2.02 -30.96 -7.08
N MET A 956 -2.77 -30.08 -7.75
CA MET A 956 -3.99 -30.44 -8.46
C MET A 956 -3.81 -30.16 -9.95
N ILE A 957 -4.01 -31.18 -10.77
CA ILE A 957 -3.79 -31.09 -12.21
C ILE A 957 -5.08 -31.50 -12.91
N GLY A 958 -5.77 -30.51 -13.46
CA GLY A 958 -6.98 -30.69 -14.23
C GLY A 958 -6.72 -31.21 -15.64
N THR A 959 -7.81 -31.32 -16.38
CA THR A 959 -7.81 -31.52 -17.82
C THR A 959 -8.60 -30.39 -18.43
N GLY A 960 -8.04 -29.76 -19.45
CA GLY A 960 -8.73 -28.69 -20.12
C GLY A 960 -9.72 -29.17 -21.18
N ASN A 961 -10.57 -28.25 -21.58
CA ASN A 961 -11.65 -28.53 -22.52
C ASN A 961 -11.13 -28.80 -23.95
N HIS A 962 -9.97 -28.25 -24.35
CA HIS A 962 -9.39 -28.45 -25.68
C HIS A 962 -8.84 -29.87 -25.85
N PHE A 963 -8.04 -30.35 -24.90
CA PHE A 963 -7.57 -31.74 -24.90
C PHE A 963 -8.77 -32.70 -24.91
N ALA A 964 -9.72 -32.47 -24.00
CA ALA A 964 -10.92 -33.30 -23.89
C ALA A 964 -11.71 -33.36 -25.22
N LYS A 965 -11.90 -32.23 -25.93
CA LYS A 965 -12.57 -32.25 -27.25
C LYS A 965 -11.77 -33.00 -28.30
N THR A 966 -10.44 -32.90 -28.27
CA THR A 966 -9.54 -33.52 -29.26
C THR A 966 -9.64 -35.04 -29.26
N VAL A 967 -9.72 -35.62 -28.06
CA VAL A 967 -9.79 -37.07 -27.86
C VAL A 967 -11.22 -37.54 -27.58
N ASN A 968 -12.24 -36.77 -27.98
CA ASN A 968 -13.65 -37.09 -27.75
C ASN A 968 -14.01 -37.44 -26.29
N LYS A 969 -13.30 -36.82 -25.34
CA LYS A 969 -13.41 -37.01 -23.88
C LYS A 969 -13.02 -38.41 -23.39
N GLU A 970 -12.36 -39.20 -24.22
CA GLU A 970 -11.93 -40.57 -23.88
C GLU A 970 -10.72 -40.60 -22.93
N MET A 971 -9.97 -39.49 -22.84
CA MET A 971 -8.76 -39.39 -22.03
C MET A 971 -8.71 -38.07 -21.24
N THR A 972 -8.07 -38.12 -20.07
CA THR A 972 -7.78 -36.95 -19.23
C THR A 972 -6.27 -36.75 -19.10
N GLU A 973 -5.74 -35.67 -19.68
CA GLU A 973 -4.31 -35.35 -19.65
C GLU A 973 -3.75 -35.19 -18.23
N GLY A 974 -4.58 -34.72 -17.28
CA GLY A 974 -4.17 -34.47 -15.90
C GLY A 974 -3.71 -35.74 -15.20
N VAL A 975 -4.34 -36.89 -15.52
CA VAL A 975 -3.95 -38.20 -14.98
C VAL A 975 -2.55 -38.60 -15.45
N LEU A 976 -2.22 -38.32 -16.72
CA LEU A 976 -0.89 -38.57 -17.29
C LEU A 976 0.16 -37.72 -16.59
N TYR A 977 -0.13 -36.43 -16.39
CA TYR A 977 0.77 -35.48 -15.73
C TYR A 977 1.02 -35.83 -14.27
N ALA A 978 -0.04 -36.09 -13.50
CA ALA A 978 0.07 -36.48 -12.10
C ALA A 978 0.85 -37.78 -11.94
N ARG A 979 0.61 -38.78 -12.81
CA ARG A 979 1.38 -40.04 -12.80
C ARG A 979 2.86 -39.80 -13.04
N SER A 980 3.21 -39.03 -14.08
CA SER A 980 4.60 -38.69 -14.42
C SER A 980 5.32 -37.97 -13.28
N ILE A 981 4.67 -36.99 -12.64
CA ILE A 981 5.26 -36.29 -11.49
C ILE A 981 5.51 -37.27 -10.33
N ARG A 982 4.54 -38.14 -10.00
CA ARG A 982 4.69 -39.12 -8.92
C ARG A 982 5.84 -40.10 -9.20
N GLU A 983 5.91 -40.67 -10.39
CA GLU A 983 6.96 -41.62 -10.79
C GLU A 983 8.35 -40.99 -10.70
N ARG A 984 8.50 -39.75 -11.19
CA ARG A 984 9.77 -39.01 -11.13
C ARG A 984 10.15 -38.61 -9.70
N LEU A 985 9.19 -38.22 -8.87
CA LEU A 985 9.46 -37.96 -7.45
C LEU A 985 9.90 -39.23 -6.72
N ARG A 986 9.34 -40.40 -7.04
CA ARG A 986 9.77 -41.70 -6.46
C ARG A 986 11.21 -42.06 -6.80
N ALA A 987 11.75 -41.55 -7.90
CA ALA A 987 13.17 -41.71 -8.21
C ALA A 987 14.08 -40.98 -7.20
N LEU A 988 13.56 -39.95 -6.50
CA LEU A 988 14.30 -39.23 -5.46
C LEU A 988 14.33 -40.04 -4.15
N PRO A 989 15.48 -40.09 -3.43
CA PRO A 989 15.62 -40.86 -2.18
C PRO A 989 14.54 -40.56 -1.12
N LYS A 990 14.05 -39.32 -1.06
CA LYS A 990 13.05 -38.88 -0.08
C LYS A 990 11.67 -39.56 -0.25
N TRP A 991 11.30 -39.94 -1.48
CA TRP A 991 9.95 -40.38 -1.82
C TRP A 991 9.86 -41.81 -2.35
N ARG A 992 10.99 -42.53 -2.44
CA ARG A 992 11.09 -43.88 -3.02
C ARG A 992 9.98 -44.82 -2.52
N ASP A 993 9.75 -44.83 -1.21
CA ASP A 993 8.80 -45.72 -0.53
C ASP A 993 7.54 -44.99 -0.04
N LYS A 994 7.21 -43.83 -0.63
CA LYS A 994 6.10 -42.95 -0.19
C LYS A 994 5.00 -42.80 -1.23
N GLU A 995 4.70 -43.87 -1.96
CA GLU A 995 3.70 -43.85 -3.04
C GLU A 995 2.33 -43.35 -2.59
N GLU A 996 1.82 -43.84 -1.46
CA GLU A 996 0.50 -43.43 -0.95
C GLU A 996 0.46 -41.97 -0.52
N VAL A 997 1.57 -41.44 -0.01
CA VAL A 997 1.71 -40.00 0.28
C VAL A 997 1.64 -39.19 -1.02
N LEU A 998 2.38 -39.62 -2.05
CA LEU A 998 2.36 -38.95 -3.35
C LEU A 998 0.99 -39.02 -4.04
N LYS A 999 0.27 -40.15 -3.95
CA LYS A 999 -1.11 -40.29 -4.45
C LYS A 999 -2.10 -39.38 -3.70
N LYS A 1000 -1.91 -39.19 -2.40
CA LYS A 1000 -2.74 -38.30 -1.58
C LYS A 1000 -2.52 -36.82 -1.92
N TYR A 1001 -1.27 -36.40 -2.08
CA TYR A 1001 -0.93 -34.99 -2.23
C TYR A 1001 -0.87 -34.50 -3.69
N ILE A 1002 -0.63 -35.37 -4.66
CA ILE A 1002 -0.68 -35.04 -6.08
C ILE A 1002 -1.95 -35.66 -6.62
N LYS A 1003 -2.93 -34.86 -7.01
CA LYS A 1003 -4.23 -35.31 -7.51
C LYS A 1003 -4.41 -34.87 -8.96
N ALA A 1004 -5.10 -35.71 -9.73
CA ALA A 1004 -5.60 -35.37 -11.05
C ALA A 1004 -7.12 -35.43 -11.02
N PRO A 1005 -7.78 -34.37 -10.55
CA PRO A 1005 -9.21 -34.45 -10.32
C PRO A 1005 -9.97 -34.63 -11.64
N LEU A 1006 -10.99 -35.50 -11.64
CA LEU A 1006 -11.74 -35.85 -12.84
C LEU A 1006 -12.43 -34.61 -13.42
N TYR A 1007 -12.19 -34.38 -14.71
CA TYR A 1007 -12.91 -33.38 -15.47
C TYR A 1007 -14.36 -33.80 -15.66
N SER A 1008 -15.27 -33.00 -15.11
CA SER A 1008 -16.68 -32.99 -15.50
C SER A 1008 -17.02 -31.62 -16.08
N ASN A 1009 -18.21 -31.43 -16.64
CA ASN A 1009 -18.64 -30.18 -17.29
C ASN A 1009 -18.52 -28.91 -16.40
N GLN A 1010 -18.25 -29.02 -15.08
CA GLN A 1010 -18.23 -27.88 -14.14
C GLN A 1010 -17.22 -27.94 -12.98
N PHE A 1011 -16.55 -29.07 -12.70
CA PHE A 1011 -15.72 -29.23 -11.49
C PHE A 1011 -14.41 -29.93 -11.80
N ILE A 1012 -13.36 -29.49 -11.09
CA ILE A 1012 -12.06 -30.15 -11.04
C ILE A 1012 -11.87 -30.66 -9.63
N ALA A 1013 -11.57 -29.78 -8.66
CA ALA A 1013 -11.26 -30.20 -7.30
C ALA A 1013 -12.28 -29.64 -6.30
N TRP A 1014 -12.70 -30.47 -5.34
CA TRP A 1014 -13.69 -30.11 -4.33
C TRP A 1014 -13.36 -30.72 -2.97
N GLY A 1015 -13.36 -29.94 -1.90
CA GLY A 1015 -13.04 -30.46 -0.55
C GLY A 1015 -12.69 -29.37 0.46
N ILE A 1016 -12.09 -29.76 1.59
CA ILE A 1016 -11.73 -28.85 2.70
C ILE A 1016 -10.22 -28.93 2.98
N ILE A 1017 -9.56 -27.77 3.10
CA ILE A 1017 -8.21 -27.67 3.66
C ILE A 1017 -8.33 -27.23 5.11
N GLU A 1018 -7.74 -28.02 6.00
CA GLU A 1018 -7.70 -27.75 7.44
C GLU A 1018 -6.26 -27.42 7.87
N THR A 1019 -6.11 -26.33 8.62
CA THR A 1019 -4.82 -25.89 9.16
C THR A 1019 -4.53 -26.54 10.51
N PRO A 1020 -3.26 -26.58 10.97
CA PRO A 1020 -2.92 -27.10 12.30
C PRO A 1020 -3.64 -26.39 13.45
N GLY A 1021 -4.07 -25.14 13.24
CA GLY A 1021 -4.87 -24.37 14.20
C GLY A 1021 -6.37 -24.72 14.20
N GLY A 1022 -6.81 -25.65 13.35
CA GLY A 1022 -8.22 -26.06 13.23
C GLY A 1022 -9.07 -25.19 12.32
N CYS A 1023 -8.49 -24.18 11.65
CA CYS A 1023 -9.23 -23.36 10.68
C CYS A 1023 -9.47 -24.18 9.40
N GLN A 1024 -10.71 -24.14 8.89
CA GLN A 1024 -11.13 -24.90 7.72
C GLN A 1024 -11.54 -23.96 6.57
N PHE A 1025 -10.97 -24.20 5.38
CA PHE A 1025 -11.33 -23.51 4.15
C PHE A 1025 -11.95 -24.49 3.16
N GLY A 1026 -13.13 -24.15 2.63
CA GLY A 1026 -13.72 -24.87 1.51
C GLY A 1026 -12.99 -24.56 0.21
N ILE A 1027 -12.75 -25.56 -0.62
CA ILE A 1027 -12.05 -25.44 -1.90
C ILE A 1027 -12.98 -25.89 -3.03
N ASP A 1028 -13.24 -25.01 -3.99
CA ASP A 1028 -14.06 -25.27 -5.18
C ASP A 1028 -13.31 -24.83 -6.45
N PHE A 1029 -12.52 -25.72 -7.03
CA PHE A 1029 -11.72 -25.45 -8.22
C PHE A 1029 -12.40 -26.02 -9.46
N ARG A 1030 -12.47 -25.19 -10.50
CA ARG A 1030 -13.22 -25.48 -11.72
C ARG A 1030 -12.40 -25.07 -12.94
N SER A 1031 -12.62 -25.75 -14.05
CA SER A 1031 -12.18 -25.28 -15.36
C SER A 1031 -12.99 -24.04 -15.71
N THR A 1032 -14.29 -24.22 -15.95
CA THR A 1032 -15.14 -23.13 -16.42
C THR A 1032 -16.17 -22.63 -15.39
N PRO A 1033 -16.56 -21.33 -15.39
CA PRO A 1033 -17.64 -20.84 -14.54
C PRO A 1033 -19.02 -21.43 -14.84
N ASP A 1034 -19.76 -21.80 -13.79
CA ASP A 1034 -21.11 -22.43 -13.85
C ASP A 1034 -22.18 -21.65 -14.62
N ALA A 1035 -22.08 -20.32 -14.57
CA ALA A 1035 -23.00 -19.41 -15.22
C ALA A 1035 -22.24 -18.67 -16.30
N HIS A 1036 -22.35 -19.21 -17.52
CA HIS A 1036 -21.68 -18.67 -18.68
C HIS A 1036 -22.26 -17.33 -19.13
N GLY A 1037 -21.37 -16.47 -19.60
CA GLY A 1037 -21.76 -15.36 -20.44
C GLY A 1037 -20.60 -14.54 -20.93
N VAL A 1038 -20.84 -13.87 -22.06
CA VAL A 1038 -19.89 -13.05 -22.82
C VAL A 1038 -19.64 -11.69 -22.15
N ASN A 1039 -19.59 -11.65 -20.81
CA ASN A 1039 -19.13 -10.45 -20.12
C ASN A 1039 -17.65 -10.62 -19.79
N TRP A 1040 -16.83 -9.90 -20.55
CA TRP A 1040 -15.38 -9.85 -20.40
C TRP A 1040 -14.94 -8.80 -19.38
N ASN A 1041 -15.73 -7.74 -19.18
CA ASN A 1041 -15.47 -6.63 -18.27
C ASN A 1041 -15.41 -7.06 -16.80
N ASP A 1042 -16.40 -7.84 -16.36
CA ASP A 1042 -16.38 -8.55 -15.07
C ASP A 1042 -16.67 -10.04 -15.32
N PRO A 1043 -15.61 -10.86 -15.53
CA PRO A 1043 -15.76 -12.29 -15.83
C PRO A 1043 -16.47 -13.08 -14.73
N LEU A 1044 -16.45 -12.61 -13.49
CA LEU A 1044 -16.98 -13.27 -12.30
C LEU A 1044 -18.42 -12.84 -11.96
N LEU A 1045 -18.93 -11.75 -12.53
CA LEU A 1045 -20.25 -11.20 -12.21
C LEU A 1045 -21.38 -12.24 -12.29
N LYS A 1046 -21.41 -13.02 -13.38
CA LYS A 1046 -22.48 -14.02 -13.61
C LYS A 1046 -22.41 -15.18 -12.61
N VAL A 1047 -21.22 -15.68 -12.30
CA VAL A 1047 -21.07 -16.80 -11.34
C VAL A 1047 -21.38 -16.35 -9.92
N ILE A 1048 -20.95 -15.16 -9.51
CA ILE A 1048 -21.30 -14.58 -8.20
C ILE A 1048 -22.82 -14.43 -8.09
N ASN A 1049 -23.47 -13.86 -9.11
CA ASN A 1049 -24.93 -13.74 -9.10
C ASN A 1049 -25.64 -15.09 -9.05
N ASN A 1050 -25.10 -16.12 -9.70
CA ASN A 1050 -25.68 -17.47 -9.69
C ASN A 1050 -25.55 -18.14 -8.31
N ASP A 1051 -24.38 -18.06 -7.68
CA ASP A 1051 -24.13 -18.67 -6.37
C ASP A 1051 -25.08 -18.09 -5.30
N TYR A 1052 -25.24 -16.76 -5.27
CA TYR A 1052 -26.09 -16.09 -4.28
C TYR A 1052 -27.59 -16.12 -4.63
N LYS A 1053 -27.99 -15.98 -5.90
CA LYS A 1053 -29.42 -15.88 -6.27
C LYS A 1053 -30.07 -17.21 -6.61
N LYS A 1054 -29.31 -18.27 -6.89
CA LYS A 1054 -29.86 -19.53 -7.45
C LYS A 1054 -29.39 -20.79 -6.73
N ARG A 1055 -28.10 -20.93 -6.42
CA ARG A 1055 -27.54 -22.23 -5.96
C ARG A 1055 -27.47 -22.40 -4.45
N GLY A 1056 -27.01 -21.38 -3.70
CA GLY A 1056 -26.72 -21.55 -2.27
C GLY A 1056 -25.67 -22.66 -1.99
N ASN A 1057 -25.66 -23.20 -0.77
CA ASN A 1057 -24.83 -24.35 -0.36
C ASN A 1057 -25.65 -25.65 -0.28
N TYR A 1058 -26.18 -26.14 -1.40
CA TYR A 1058 -27.02 -27.35 -1.39
C TYR A 1058 -26.29 -28.59 -0.84
N SER A 1059 -24.98 -28.69 -1.06
CA SER A 1059 -24.19 -29.84 -0.61
C SER A 1059 -24.00 -29.92 0.90
N ARG A 1060 -24.11 -28.79 1.61
CA ARG A 1060 -23.74 -28.63 3.02
C ARG A 1060 -22.30 -29.02 3.38
N ILE A 1061 -21.48 -29.44 2.41
CA ILE A 1061 -20.07 -29.83 2.62
C ILE A 1061 -19.24 -28.67 3.15
N PHE A 1062 -19.61 -27.44 2.80
CA PHE A 1062 -18.97 -26.22 3.29
C PHE A 1062 -19.66 -25.59 4.49
N ASP A 1063 -20.55 -26.30 5.18
CA ASP A 1063 -21.12 -25.78 6.42
C ASP A 1063 -20.03 -25.74 7.50
N GLY A 1064 -19.91 -24.59 8.18
CA GLY A 1064 -18.94 -24.39 9.28
C GLY A 1064 -17.51 -24.04 8.84
N VAL A 1065 -17.22 -23.95 7.54
CA VAL A 1065 -15.91 -23.45 7.06
C VAL A 1065 -15.83 -21.93 7.18
N GLU A 1066 -14.61 -21.39 7.30
CA GLU A 1066 -14.36 -19.95 7.37
C GLU A 1066 -14.81 -19.25 6.09
N ALA A 1067 -14.46 -19.81 4.93
CA ALA A 1067 -15.00 -19.45 3.63
C ALA A 1067 -14.69 -20.48 2.56
N VAL A 1068 -15.37 -20.32 1.43
CA VAL A 1068 -15.12 -21.08 0.21
C VAL A 1068 -14.18 -20.28 -0.68
N PHE A 1069 -13.06 -20.89 -1.07
CA PHE A 1069 -12.17 -20.38 -2.10
C PHE A 1069 -12.50 -21.05 -3.43
N LYS A 1070 -13.09 -20.27 -4.33
CA LYS A 1070 -13.59 -20.73 -5.62
C LYS A 1070 -12.74 -20.18 -6.76
N THR A 1071 -12.24 -21.06 -7.63
CA THR A 1071 -11.38 -20.63 -8.75
C THR A 1071 -11.78 -21.20 -10.09
N PHE A 1072 -11.44 -20.47 -11.15
CA PHE A 1072 -11.73 -20.81 -12.54
C PHE A 1072 -10.47 -20.68 -13.40
N GLY A 1073 -10.28 -21.63 -14.33
CA GLY A 1073 -9.20 -21.59 -15.31
C GLY A 1073 -9.60 -20.97 -16.66
N ASP A 1074 -10.85 -21.13 -17.09
CA ASP A 1074 -11.37 -20.69 -18.39
C ASP A 1074 -11.78 -19.19 -18.37
N LYS A 1075 -11.85 -18.57 -19.56
CA LYS A 1075 -12.01 -17.14 -19.92
C LYS A 1075 -10.75 -16.30 -20.06
N HIS A 1076 -9.57 -16.80 -19.73
CA HIS A 1076 -8.29 -16.14 -20.06
C HIS A 1076 -8.13 -14.71 -19.46
N PHE A 1077 -8.82 -14.37 -18.38
CA PHE A 1077 -8.71 -13.06 -17.71
C PHE A 1077 -8.30 -13.23 -16.26
N HIS A 1078 -7.44 -12.34 -15.78
CA HIS A 1078 -7.30 -12.19 -14.33
C HIS A 1078 -8.54 -11.48 -13.78
N ALA A 1079 -9.19 -12.12 -12.80
CA ALA A 1079 -10.28 -11.52 -12.03
C ALA A 1079 -10.29 -12.02 -10.59
N SER A 1080 -10.78 -11.21 -9.67
CA SER A 1080 -10.98 -11.61 -8.27
C SER A 1080 -12.15 -10.86 -7.66
N ALA A 1081 -12.82 -11.49 -6.70
CA ALA A 1081 -13.85 -10.85 -5.89
C ALA A 1081 -13.88 -11.45 -4.49
N SER A 1082 -14.23 -10.64 -3.50
CA SER A 1082 -14.53 -11.10 -2.15
C SER A 1082 -15.99 -10.79 -1.83
N THR A 1083 -16.68 -11.78 -1.30
CA THR A 1083 -18.06 -11.67 -0.83
C THR A 1083 -18.10 -12.15 0.63
N ALA A 1084 -19.26 -12.09 1.29
CA ALA A 1084 -19.35 -12.42 2.72
C ALA A 1084 -18.90 -13.86 3.06
N ARG A 1085 -19.02 -14.82 2.13
CA ARG A 1085 -18.69 -16.24 2.37
C ARG A 1085 -17.72 -16.87 1.37
N THR A 1086 -17.47 -16.20 0.25
CA THR A 1086 -16.73 -16.79 -0.87
C THR A 1086 -15.69 -15.83 -1.42
N ILE A 1087 -14.48 -16.32 -1.61
CA ILE A 1087 -13.43 -15.68 -2.38
C ILE A 1087 -13.44 -16.29 -3.77
N TYR A 1088 -13.59 -15.45 -4.78
CA TYR A 1088 -13.52 -15.82 -6.17
C TYR A 1088 -12.19 -15.40 -6.76
N HIS A 1089 -11.56 -16.28 -7.54
CA HIS A 1089 -10.33 -15.98 -8.26
C HIS A 1089 -10.32 -16.63 -9.65
N MET A 1090 -9.82 -15.91 -10.64
CA MET A 1090 -9.63 -16.39 -12.00
C MET A 1090 -8.24 -15.93 -12.45
N THR A 1091 -7.49 -16.86 -13.04
CA THR A 1091 -6.12 -16.61 -13.49
C THR A 1091 -6.12 -16.35 -14.99
N ALA A 1092 -5.17 -15.53 -15.44
CA ALA A 1092 -4.96 -15.24 -16.85
C ALA A 1092 -4.46 -16.48 -17.62
N SER A 1093 -4.52 -16.45 -18.96
CA SER A 1093 -3.99 -17.51 -19.81
C SER A 1093 -2.47 -17.38 -20.01
N SER A 1094 -1.82 -18.39 -20.57
CA SER A 1094 -0.47 -18.28 -21.15
C SER A 1094 -0.49 -17.90 -22.64
N THR A 1095 -1.68 -17.71 -23.23
CA THR A 1095 -1.84 -17.32 -24.64
C THR A 1095 -2.25 -15.85 -24.80
N THR A 1096 -1.95 -15.28 -25.96
CA THR A 1096 -2.54 -14.01 -26.43
C THR A 1096 -3.81 -14.26 -27.24
N THR A 1097 -4.73 -13.29 -27.25
CA THR A 1097 -6.06 -13.48 -27.87
C THR A 1097 -6.10 -13.48 -29.39
N ASP A 1098 -5.14 -12.89 -30.09
CA ASP A 1098 -5.17 -12.82 -31.55
C ASP A 1098 -3.83 -12.25 -32.06
N LEU A 1099 -3.17 -12.94 -32.97
CA LEU A 1099 -1.91 -12.47 -33.55
C LEU A 1099 -2.13 -11.63 -34.81
N PHE A 1100 -3.28 -11.75 -35.49
CA PHE A 1100 -3.55 -11.14 -36.79
C PHE A 1100 -4.18 -9.74 -36.73
N GLY A 1101 -4.43 -9.24 -35.53
CA GLY A 1101 -5.11 -7.97 -35.31
C GLY A 1101 -6.58 -8.22 -34.97
N GLU A 1102 -7.07 -7.45 -34.00
CA GLU A 1102 -8.37 -7.60 -33.33
C GLU A 1102 -9.54 -7.81 -34.30
N LEU A 1103 -9.93 -9.06 -34.57
CA LEU A 1103 -11.20 -9.40 -35.25
C LEU A 1103 -12.44 -9.17 -34.33
N GLY A 1104 -12.38 -8.16 -33.46
CA GLY A 1104 -13.48 -7.78 -32.58
C GLY A 1104 -13.52 -8.44 -31.20
N PHE A 1105 -12.46 -9.15 -30.77
CA PHE A 1105 -12.35 -9.66 -29.39
C PHE A 1105 -11.56 -8.71 -28.48
N PRO A 1106 -12.01 -8.45 -27.23
CA PRO A 1106 -11.22 -7.66 -26.28
C PRO A 1106 -9.93 -8.43 -25.93
N PRO A 1107 -8.78 -7.74 -25.80
CA PRO A 1107 -7.52 -8.39 -25.48
C PRO A 1107 -7.63 -9.13 -24.13
N ASN A 1108 -7.34 -10.43 -24.12
CA ASN A 1108 -7.15 -11.22 -22.92
C ASN A 1108 -5.92 -10.73 -22.15
N ASN A 1109 -5.74 -11.21 -20.92
CA ASN A 1109 -4.49 -11.01 -20.20
C ASN A 1109 -3.67 -12.29 -20.27
N THR A 1110 -2.34 -12.16 -20.29
CA THR A 1110 -1.44 -13.31 -20.12
C THR A 1110 -0.72 -13.22 -18.79
N GLY A 1111 -0.74 -14.28 -18.00
CA GLY A 1111 -0.11 -14.28 -16.69
C GLY A 1111 -0.42 -15.50 -15.84
N ASN A 1112 0.15 -15.51 -14.64
CA ASN A 1112 -0.23 -16.43 -13.58
C ASN A 1112 -0.45 -15.66 -12.27
N SER A 1113 -0.80 -16.34 -11.18
CA SER A 1113 -1.04 -15.67 -9.90
C SER A 1113 -0.65 -16.51 -8.69
N ILE A 1114 -0.46 -15.84 -7.56
CA ILE A 1114 -0.37 -16.43 -6.24
C ILE A 1114 -1.39 -15.76 -5.32
N VAL A 1115 -2.20 -16.56 -4.63
CA VAL A 1115 -3.16 -16.10 -3.61
C VAL A 1115 -2.77 -16.65 -2.25
N GLY A 1116 -2.69 -15.77 -1.25
CA GLY A 1116 -2.46 -16.14 0.14
C GLY A 1116 -3.75 -16.04 0.95
N LEU A 1117 -4.14 -17.16 1.57
CA LEU A 1117 -5.23 -17.20 2.55
C LEU A 1117 -4.63 -17.19 3.97
N PRO A 1118 -5.15 -16.38 4.90
CA PRO A 1118 -4.66 -16.33 6.27
C PRO A 1118 -4.98 -17.65 6.99
N ALA A 1119 -3.96 -18.35 7.49
CA ALA A 1119 -4.08 -19.72 7.99
C ALA A 1119 -4.95 -19.87 9.25
N ASP A 1120 -5.09 -18.79 10.03
CA ASP A 1120 -5.90 -18.74 11.26
C ASP A 1120 -7.26 -18.03 11.02
N GLY A 1121 -7.74 -17.98 9.78
CA GLY A 1121 -9.00 -17.35 9.38
C GLY A 1121 -8.86 -15.87 9.00
N PHE A 1122 -9.90 -15.25 8.43
CA PHE A 1122 -9.82 -13.87 7.92
C PHE A 1122 -9.69 -12.81 9.01
N ALA A 1123 -10.08 -13.13 10.24
CA ALA A 1123 -9.79 -12.27 11.38
C ALA A 1123 -8.26 -12.10 11.61
N SER A 1124 -7.44 -13.08 11.21
CA SER A 1124 -6.00 -13.06 11.48
C SER A 1124 -5.18 -12.22 10.48
N GLY A 1125 -5.65 -12.04 9.24
CA GLY A 1125 -4.92 -11.31 8.19
C GLY A 1125 -5.75 -11.11 6.91
N PRO A 1126 -5.28 -10.31 5.94
CA PRO A 1126 -5.96 -10.14 4.66
C PRO A 1126 -5.85 -11.33 3.74
N VAL A 1127 -6.63 -11.27 2.66
CA VAL A 1127 -6.38 -12.07 1.46
C VAL A 1127 -5.32 -11.37 0.60
N ILE A 1128 -4.20 -12.06 0.38
CA ILE A 1128 -3.07 -11.56 -0.41
C ILE A 1128 -3.25 -11.97 -1.87
N ARG A 1129 -3.17 -11.02 -2.81
CA ARG A 1129 -3.27 -11.31 -4.26
C ARG A 1129 -2.05 -10.80 -5.00
N ARG A 1130 -1.33 -11.71 -5.64
CA ARG A 1130 -0.13 -11.44 -6.43
C ARG A 1130 -0.35 -11.91 -7.85
N VAL A 1131 -0.33 -10.98 -8.79
CA VAL A 1131 -0.56 -11.29 -10.22
C VAL A 1131 0.72 -11.04 -10.97
N PHE A 1132 1.13 -12.03 -11.75
CA PHE A 1132 2.32 -12.01 -12.58
C PHE A 1132 1.90 -11.89 -14.04
N CYS A 1133 1.85 -10.67 -14.54
CA CYS A 1133 1.55 -10.43 -15.95
C CYS A 1133 2.78 -10.75 -16.81
N TYR A 1134 2.59 -11.29 -18.00
CA TYR A 1134 3.65 -11.73 -18.92
C TYR A 1134 4.79 -10.72 -19.05
N ARG A 1135 4.46 -9.45 -19.33
CA ARG A 1135 5.47 -8.41 -19.54
C ARG A 1135 6.32 -8.14 -18.28
N GLN A 1136 5.72 -8.20 -17.11
CA GLN A 1136 6.43 -8.00 -15.83
C GLN A 1136 7.39 -9.16 -15.56
N VAL A 1137 6.91 -10.41 -15.73
CA VAL A 1137 7.75 -11.61 -15.57
C VAL A 1137 8.90 -11.60 -16.55
N LYS A 1138 8.63 -11.29 -17.83
CA LYS A 1138 9.66 -11.18 -18.87
C LYS A 1138 10.74 -10.16 -18.51
N GLU A 1139 10.34 -8.96 -18.08
CA GLU A 1139 11.27 -7.91 -17.66
C GLU A 1139 12.13 -8.36 -16.46
N LEU A 1140 11.59 -9.14 -15.51
CA LEU A 1140 12.32 -9.65 -14.35
C LEU A 1140 13.26 -10.83 -14.70
N VAL A 1141 12.82 -11.75 -15.55
CA VAL A 1141 13.60 -12.94 -15.93
C VAL A 1141 14.74 -12.55 -16.87
N GLU A 1142 14.47 -11.74 -17.88
CA GLU A 1142 15.47 -11.40 -18.91
C GLU A 1142 16.49 -10.35 -18.44
N LYS A 1143 16.18 -9.58 -17.38
CA LYS A 1143 17.09 -8.57 -16.82
C LYS A 1143 18.06 -9.18 -15.78
N PRO A 1144 19.38 -9.19 -16.03
CA PRO A 1144 20.35 -9.72 -15.07
C PRO A 1144 20.30 -8.98 -13.73
N GLY A 1145 20.26 -9.72 -12.62
CA GLY A 1145 20.25 -9.18 -11.26
C GLY A 1145 18.91 -8.61 -10.80
N ALA A 1146 17.86 -8.63 -11.63
CA ALA A 1146 16.50 -8.37 -11.16
C ALA A 1146 16.02 -9.57 -10.35
N ASN A 1147 15.50 -9.29 -9.15
CA ASN A 1147 14.92 -10.29 -8.26
C ASN A 1147 13.72 -9.69 -7.51
N ILE A 1148 12.84 -10.57 -7.04
CA ILE A 1148 11.73 -10.21 -6.17
C ILE A 1148 12.19 -10.37 -4.72
N ASP A 1149 11.85 -9.40 -3.89
CA ASP A 1149 11.92 -9.56 -2.43
C ASP A 1149 10.79 -10.50 -1.99
N TRP A 1150 11.03 -11.81 -2.10
CA TRP A 1150 10.03 -12.85 -1.90
C TRP A 1150 9.49 -12.88 -0.46
N GLU A 1151 10.27 -12.48 0.53
CA GLU A 1151 9.81 -12.37 1.92
C GLU A 1151 8.77 -11.27 2.11
N LYS A 1152 8.90 -10.14 1.37
CA LYS A 1152 7.86 -9.10 1.32
C LYS A 1152 6.70 -9.48 0.40
N PHE A 1153 7.01 -10.20 -0.69
CA PHE A 1153 6.03 -10.55 -1.70
C PHE A 1153 5.04 -11.63 -1.20
N LEU A 1154 5.56 -12.64 -0.50
CA LEU A 1154 4.83 -13.77 0.12
C LEU A 1154 5.21 -13.90 1.61
N PRO A 1155 4.76 -12.96 2.46
CA PRO A 1155 5.16 -12.94 3.86
C PRO A 1155 4.61 -14.11 4.67
N ASN A 1156 5.42 -14.65 5.59
CA ASN A 1156 5.01 -15.62 6.62
C ASN A 1156 4.22 -16.84 6.08
N PRO A 1157 4.80 -17.66 5.20
CA PRO A 1157 4.17 -18.93 4.84
C PRO A 1157 4.00 -19.81 6.10
N LEU A 1158 2.90 -20.57 6.20
CA LEU A 1158 2.55 -21.45 7.34
C LEU A 1158 3.54 -22.59 7.57
#